data_AF-A0AAW6FSU0-F1
#
_entry.id   AF-A0AAW6FSU0-F1
#
_cell.length_a   1.000
_cell.length_b   1.000
_cell.length_c   1.000
_cell.angle_alpha   90.00
_cell.angle_beta   90.00
_cell.angle_gamma   90.00
#
_symmetry.space_group_name_H-M   'P 1'
#
loop_
_entity.id
_entity.type
_entity.pdbx_description
1 polymer ?
#
loop_
_entity_poly.entity_id
_entity_poly.type
_entity_poly.pdbx_seq_one_letter_code
_entity_poly.pdbx_strand_id
1 'polypeptide(L)'
;MYRKKFTKSALSGLVAVSMIPCVATPIFAESQSEEELLGRKVSILYIDEATNEKVAQNTMLFSHLDKDGSWTINANELPTIANYTITSQGDLLSLYGGSVIEVTVKANETQKDVIMKVQFVDETGTVVGGGDYFLPEGVQNYSVLSQYVPVGYQMTTTGDFMVEEGGSIQVNVEKIQKDVILNVQFVDENGTVVAGGDYFVPEGINNYSILEQYLPAGYEMTVSGDFNTANGPLTVSVKKIVTSKTINVVYVDENGKNLGGGDYIVDPDGDGIANYGELPLPEGYKLKETGDFFVEDGGKYTVVLDKIVDGTVVNVVFVDENGNNLGGGDYRVDLDNDGVANYSELTLPAGYELIETGDFFVKDFEGKTNTITVKKISKGSIVNVVFVDEAGNNLGGGDYYIDADGDGIANYTEFALPEGYELITTGDFFVKDFEGKTTTITLQKIVKDTIINVVYVDEEGNVLGGGDFFVDPDGDGIANYSELTLPVGYELITTGDFFVENGASYTITLRAITTEEETKAATLNVKVVDYDSREVLSAETFTSADKGQADQTYTFVYGEDYQVNIPKGYKLIKDVEPADITVNYGSTMTAEFYVTKDEGTGNTGSTEEGNKEDSSKTDGVDTGVATALSASMAGVAASGIGILGLLRKKRNKK
;
A
#
# COMPACT_ATOMS: atom_id res chain seq x y z
N MET A 1 -32.88 -31.05 41.16
CA MET A 1 -34.06 -31.55 41.90
C MET A 1 -33.89 -33.06 42.11
N TYR A 2 -33.39 -33.49 43.28
CA TYR A 2 -33.83 -34.67 44.07
C TYR A 2 -32.83 -34.94 45.20
N ARG A 3 -33.29 -34.76 46.44
CA ARG A 3 -32.63 -35.15 47.69
C ARG A 3 -32.89 -36.63 47.98
N LYS A 4 -31.96 -37.35 48.63
CA LYS A 4 -32.22 -38.45 49.57
C LYS A 4 -30.90 -38.79 50.31
N LYS A 5 -30.73 -38.25 51.53
CA LYS A 5 -30.99 -38.87 52.85
C LYS A 5 -29.91 -39.88 53.27
N PHE A 6 -29.02 -39.41 54.16
CA PHE A 6 -28.20 -40.21 55.07
C PHE A 6 -29.06 -41.11 55.96
N THR A 7 -28.61 -42.33 56.24
CA THR A 7 -29.02 -43.08 57.44
C THR A 7 -27.89 -44.01 57.88
N LYS A 8 -27.48 -43.87 59.15
CA LYS A 8 -26.60 -44.77 59.89
C LYS A 8 -27.31 -46.11 60.12
N SER A 9 -26.59 -47.23 60.03
CA SER A 9 -26.76 -48.35 60.97
C SER A 9 -25.57 -49.30 60.91
N ALA A 10 -25.29 -49.89 62.07
CA ALA A 10 -24.08 -50.60 62.43
C ALA A 10 -24.14 -52.12 62.18
N LEU A 11 -22.95 -52.74 62.27
CA LEU A 11 -22.63 -53.92 63.10
C LEU A 11 -22.33 -55.27 62.39
N SER A 12 -21.13 -55.77 62.76
CA SER A 12 -20.71 -57.16 63.01
C SER A 12 -20.36 -58.13 61.87
N GLY A 13 -19.19 -58.76 62.06
CA GLY A 13 -18.73 -60.02 61.46
C GLY A 13 -17.30 -60.30 61.95
N LEU A 14 -17.10 -60.87 63.13
CA LEU A 14 -17.01 -62.30 63.44
C LEU A 14 -15.70 -62.93 62.94
N VAL A 15 -14.75 -63.19 63.85
CA VAL A 15 -13.68 -64.18 63.61
C VAL A 15 -13.66 -65.17 64.78
N ALA A 16 -13.73 -66.44 64.40
CA ALA A 16 -13.86 -67.60 65.25
C ALA A 16 -12.55 -67.92 66.00
N VAL A 17 -12.66 -68.23 67.29
CA VAL A 17 -11.60 -68.85 68.08
C VAL A 17 -11.91 -70.34 68.18
N SER A 18 -11.05 -71.19 67.62
CA SER A 18 -11.06 -72.62 67.88
C SER A 18 -10.45 -72.91 69.26
N MET A 19 -11.20 -73.59 70.13
CA MET A 19 -10.78 -74.11 71.44
C MET A 19 -9.65 -75.14 71.33
N ILE A 20 -8.79 -75.25 72.37
CA ILE A 20 -8.20 -76.47 73.00
C ILE A 20 -7.05 -76.04 73.97
N PRO A 21 -6.84 -76.67 75.16
CA PRO A 21 -7.62 -76.53 76.39
C PRO A 21 -6.85 -75.83 77.53
N CYS A 22 -7.62 -75.32 78.48
CA CYS A 22 -7.18 -74.83 79.78
C CYS A 22 -6.41 -75.90 80.57
N VAL A 23 -5.17 -75.60 80.95
CA VAL A 23 -4.52 -76.21 82.13
C VAL A 23 -4.52 -75.13 83.21
N ALA A 24 -5.49 -75.24 84.11
CA ALA A 24 -5.63 -74.36 85.26
C ALA A 24 -4.54 -74.64 86.28
N THR A 25 -3.76 -73.61 86.62
CA THR A 25 -3.01 -73.51 87.89
C THR A 25 -3.09 -72.06 88.38
N PRO A 26 -3.05 -71.86 89.71
CA PRO A 26 -3.95 -70.96 90.41
C PRO A 26 -3.66 -69.47 90.22
N ILE A 27 -4.74 -68.69 90.24
CA ILE A 27 -4.74 -67.24 90.42
C ILE A 27 -4.03 -66.93 91.74
N PHE A 28 -2.75 -66.57 91.67
CA PHE A 28 -2.12 -65.74 92.69
C PHE A 28 -2.44 -64.29 92.34
N ALA A 29 -3.39 -63.73 93.08
CA ALA A 29 -3.59 -62.30 93.15
C ALA A 29 -2.39 -61.71 93.92
N GLU A 30 -1.30 -61.45 93.21
CA GLU A 30 -0.20 -60.63 93.71
C GLU A 30 -0.53 -59.19 93.32
N SER A 31 -0.94 -58.40 94.30
CA SER A 31 -1.17 -56.97 94.14
C SER A 31 0.18 -56.28 93.92
N GLN A 32 0.62 -56.15 92.68
CA GLN A 32 1.70 -55.23 92.34
C GLN A 32 1.14 -53.80 92.27
N SER A 33 1.82 -52.88 92.93
CA SER A 33 1.50 -51.45 92.93
C SER A 33 1.72 -50.86 91.53
N GLU A 34 0.97 -49.79 91.18
CA GLU A 34 1.08 -49.07 89.90
C GLU A 34 2.49 -48.54 89.59
N GLU A 35 3.44 -48.58 90.52
CA GLU A 35 4.84 -48.17 90.32
C GLU A 35 5.78 -49.29 89.84
N GLU A 36 5.35 -50.57 89.77
CA GLU A 36 6.19 -51.68 89.23
C GLU A 36 5.91 -52.02 87.75
N LEU A 37 5.07 -51.26 87.05
CA LEU A 37 4.69 -51.51 85.64
C LEU A 37 5.18 -50.43 84.64
N LEU A 38 5.95 -49.44 85.07
CA LEU A 38 6.65 -48.53 84.15
C LEU A 38 7.96 -49.15 83.66
N GLY A 39 8.09 -49.32 82.34
CA GLY A 39 9.34 -49.71 81.69
C GLY A 39 9.50 -51.20 81.38
N ARG A 40 8.40 -51.93 81.15
CA ARG A 40 8.48 -53.34 80.73
C ARG A 40 8.94 -53.44 79.27
N LYS A 41 9.98 -54.24 79.04
CA LYS A 41 10.53 -54.54 77.71
C LYS A 41 9.69 -55.62 77.03
N VAL A 42 9.14 -55.32 75.86
CA VAL A 42 8.41 -56.27 75.00
C VAL A 42 9.23 -56.50 73.74
N SER A 43 9.42 -57.77 73.36
CA SER A 43 10.07 -58.11 72.09
C SER A 43 9.06 -58.13 70.95
N ILE A 44 9.35 -57.44 69.85
CA ILE A 44 8.57 -57.51 68.62
C ILE A 44 9.32 -58.43 67.66
N LEU A 45 8.66 -59.48 67.21
CA LEU A 45 9.17 -60.47 66.28
C LEU A 45 8.54 -60.25 64.92
N TYR A 46 9.36 -60.06 63.89
CA TYR A 46 8.87 -59.84 62.53
C TYR A 46 9.01 -61.11 61.71
N ILE A 47 7.91 -61.54 61.11
CA ILE A 47 7.78 -62.80 60.38
C ILE A 47 7.41 -62.49 58.93
N ASP A 48 8.15 -63.07 57.99
CA ASP A 48 7.87 -62.94 56.56
C ASP A 48 6.57 -63.69 56.21
N GLU A 49 5.63 -63.01 55.55
CA GLU A 49 4.32 -63.56 55.19
C GLU A 49 4.41 -64.80 54.29
N ALA A 50 5.41 -64.85 53.39
CA ALA A 50 5.53 -65.90 52.39
C ALA A 50 6.26 -67.14 52.93
N THR A 51 7.27 -66.97 53.78
CA THR A 51 8.09 -68.08 54.29
C THR A 51 7.72 -68.51 55.71
N ASN A 52 7.00 -67.67 56.46
CA ASN A 52 6.67 -67.83 57.88
C ASN A 52 7.91 -67.99 58.79
N GLU A 53 9.06 -67.51 58.33
CA GLU A 53 10.30 -67.47 59.11
C GLU A 53 10.53 -66.09 59.75
N LYS A 54 11.23 -66.09 60.88
CA LYS A 54 11.65 -64.87 61.56
C LYS A 54 12.70 -64.12 60.73
N VAL A 55 12.39 -62.90 60.32
CA VAL A 55 13.32 -62.02 59.58
C VAL A 55 14.01 -60.99 60.45
N ALA A 56 13.38 -60.55 61.55
CA ALA A 56 14.00 -59.62 62.50
C ALA A 56 13.35 -59.71 63.90
N GLN A 57 14.04 -59.18 64.91
CA GLN A 57 13.46 -58.97 66.24
C GLN A 57 13.93 -57.63 66.80
N ASN A 58 13.00 -56.87 67.38
CA ASN A 58 13.29 -55.62 68.06
C ASN A 58 12.74 -55.65 69.49
N THR A 59 13.19 -54.76 70.36
CA THR A 59 12.67 -54.66 71.74
C THR A 59 12.23 -53.23 72.00
N MET A 60 10.98 -53.06 72.44
CA MET A 60 10.41 -51.75 72.79
C MET A 60 10.04 -51.68 74.27
N LEU A 61 10.16 -50.48 74.83
CA LEU A 61 9.77 -50.15 76.19
C LEU A 61 8.38 -49.51 76.15
N PHE A 62 7.42 -50.13 76.83
CA PHE A 62 6.09 -49.55 77.00
C PHE A 62 6.04 -48.71 78.26
N SER A 63 5.62 -47.46 78.12
CA SER A 63 5.55 -46.47 79.19
C SER A 63 4.14 -46.28 79.77
N HIS A 64 3.11 -46.90 79.16
CA HIS A 64 1.73 -46.76 79.58
C HIS A 64 0.99 -48.10 79.56
N LEU A 65 0.17 -48.34 80.58
CA LEU A 65 -0.74 -49.49 80.70
C LEU A 65 -2.16 -48.99 80.47
N ASP A 66 -2.89 -49.62 79.55
CA ASP A 66 -4.28 -49.26 79.31
C ASP A 66 -5.17 -49.68 80.50
N LYS A 67 -6.30 -49.00 80.67
CA LYS A 67 -7.19 -49.16 81.84
C LYS A 67 -7.72 -50.59 82.04
N ASP A 68 -7.64 -51.42 81.01
CA ASP A 68 -8.04 -52.82 81.01
C ASP A 68 -6.91 -53.79 81.39
N GLY A 69 -5.69 -53.28 81.61
CA GLY A 69 -4.50 -54.07 81.95
C GLY A 69 -3.74 -54.61 80.73
N SER A 70 -4.06 -54.15 79.52
CA SER A 70 -3.30 -54.47 78.30
C SER A 70 -2.27 -53.41 77.92
N TRP A 71 -1.30 -53.81 77.11
CA TRP A 71 -0.46 -52.86 76.35
C TRP A 71 -0.91 -52.87 74.91
N THR A 72 -1.40 -51.73 74.42
CA THR A 72 -1.67 -51.54 72.99
C THR A 72 -0.56 -50.76 72.30
N ILE A 73 -0.17 -51.19 71.10
CA ILE A 73 0.70 -50.42 70.21
C ILE A 73 0.03 -50.29 68.85
N ASN A 74 0.14 -49.12 68.25
CA ASN A 74 -0.22 -48.94 66.85
C ASN A 74 0.87 -49.54 65.97
N ALA A 75 0.51 -50.37 64.98
CA ALA A 75 1.47 -50.96 64.06
C ALA A 75 2.35 -49.92 63.32
N ASN A 76 1.91 -48.66 63.22
CA ASN A 76 2.67 -47.56 62.62
C ASN A 76 3.80 -47.03 63.52
N GLU A 77 3.76 -47.32 64.82
CA GLU A 77 4.81 -46.94 65.79
C GLU A 77 5.91 -48.00 65.88
N LEU A 78 5.76 -49.11 65.13
CA LEU A 78 6.75 -50.16 65.07
C LEU A 78 7.98 -49.74 64.25
N PRO A 79 9.21 -50.07 64.71
CA PRO A 79 10.42 -49.81 63.96
C PRO A 79 10.39 -50.45 62.56
N THR A 80 10.67 -49.67 61.53
CA THR A 80 10.76 -50.19 60.16
C THR A 80 11.95 -51.13 59.99
N ILE A 81 11.82 -52.09 59.07
CA ILE A 81 12.86 -53.07 58.74
C ILE A 81 13.31 -52.83 57.30
N ALA A 82 14.63 -52.82 57.08
CA ALA A 82 15.19 -52.65 55.75
C ALA A 82 14.73 -53.77 54.80
N ASN A 83 14.31 -53.39 53.59
CA ASN A 83 13.85 -54.29 52.51
C ASN A 83 12.53 -55.02 52.75
N TYR A 84 11.79 -54.65 53.80
CA TYR A 84 10.50 -55.23 54.13
C TYR A 84 9.47 -54.13 54.48
N THR A 85 8.21 -54.34 54.10
CA THR A 85 7.07 -53.50 54.48
C THR A 85 6.16 -54.27 55.45
N ILE A 86 5.74 -53.62 56.52
CA ILE A 86 4.82 -54.20 57.52
C ILE A 86 3.42 -54.27 56.90
N THR A 87 2.85 -55.46 56.77
CA THR A 87 1.56 -55.67 56.10
C THR A 87 0.34 -55.34 56.97
N SER A 88 0.53 -55.15 58.27
CA SER A 88 -0.51 -54.76 59.24
C SER A 88 -0.52 -53.26 59.60
N GLN A 89 -0.04 -52.39 58.70
CA GLN A 89 -0.03 -50.93 58.94
C GLN A 89 -1.44 -50.41 59.25
N GLY A 90 -1.59 -49.77 60.41
CA GLY A 90 -2.85 -49.19 60.90
C GLY A 90 -3.61 -50.02 61.94
N ASP A 91 -3.22 -51.26 62.22
CA ASP A 91 -3.88 -52.10 63.24
C ASP A 91 -3.39 -51.80 64.66
N LEU A 92 -4.28 -51.97 65.64
CA LEU A 92 -3.99 -51.88 67.08
C LEU A 92 -3.66 -53.28 67.62
N LEU A 93 -2.41 -53.48 68.01
CA LEU A 93 -1.92 -54.76 68.55
C LEU A 93 -1.98 -54.68 70.09
N SER A 94 -2.76 -55.57 70.73
CA SER A 94 -2.94 -55.61 72.19
C SER A 94 -2.29 -56.86 72.80
N LEU A 95 -1.57 -56.69 73.91
CA LEU A 95 -0.95 -57.79 74.66
C LEU A 95 -1.43 -57.80 76.12
N TYR A 96 -1.94 -58.95 76.56
CA TYR A 96 -2.34 -59.21 77.95
C TYR A 96 -1.35 -60.18 78.63
N GLY A 97 -0.52 -59.68 79.55
CA GLY A 97 0.37 -60.50 80.39
C GLY A 97 1.54 -61.23 79.69
N GLY A 98 1.70 -61.09 78.37
CA GLY A 98 2.78 -61.68 77.57
C GLY A 98 4.06 -60.82 77.48
N SER A 99 5.08 -61.26 76.73
CA SER A 99 6.34 -60.51 76.52
C SER A 99 6.82 -60.44 75.07
N VAL A 100 6.06 -61.00 74.12
CA VAL A 100 6.39 -61.00 72.68
C VAL A 100 5.15 -60.66 71.84
N ILE A 101 5.33 -59.84 70.81
CA ILE A 101 4.32 -59.51 69.77
C ILE A 101 4.87 -59.97 68.42
N GLU A 102 4.09 -60.72 67.64
CA GLU A 102 4.45 -61.14 66.28
C GLU A 102 3.80 -60.22 65.24
N VAL A 103 4.58 -59.79 64.25
CA VAL A 103 4.17 -58.82 63.22
C VAL A 103 4.56 -59.34 61.84
N THR A 104 3.60 -59.40 60.93
CA THR A 104 3.82 -59.90 59.57
C THR A 104 4.41 -58.82 58.66
N VAL A 105 5.39 -59.19 57.83
CA VAL A 105 6.05 -58.30 56.87
C VAL A 105 6.17 -58.93 55.48
N LYS A 106 6.24 -58.09 54.43
CA LYS A 106 6.40 -58.48 53.02
C LYS A 106 7.66 -57.86 52.43
N ALA A 107 8.44 -58.61 51.65
CA ALA A 107 9.66 -58.09 51.01
C ALA A 107 9.34 -57.03 49.95
N ASN A 108 10.15 -55.96 49.88
CA ASN A 108 10.04 -54.91 48.86
C ASN A 108 10.70 -55.38 47.55
N GLU A 109 10.00 -55.27 46.42
CA GLU A 109 10.56 -55.63 45.10
C GLU A 109 11.67 -54.64 44.71
N THR A 110 12.82 -55.17 44.29
CA THR A 110 13.94 -54.38 43.76
C THR A 110 13.66 -54.10 42.28
N GLN A 111 13.46 -52.83 41.93
CA GLN A 111 13.26 -52.42 40.54
C GLN A 111 14.58 -52.63 39.77
N LYS A 112 14.52 -53.33 38.64
CA LYS A 112 15.67 -53.64 37.80
C LYS A 112 15.93 -52.44 36.87
N ASP A 113 17.15 -51.92 36.85
CA ASP A 113 17.56 -50.90 35.88
C ASP A 113 18.06 -51.58 34.58
N VAL A 114 17.67 -51.03 33.44
CA VAL A 114 18.06 -51.47 32.10
C VAL A 114 18.65 -50.32 31.30
N ILE A 115 19.45 -50.63 30.28
CA ILE A 115 20.07 -49.61 29.42
C ILE A 115 19.14 -49.30 28.24
N MET A 116 18.82 -48.02 28.06
CA MET A 116 17.98 -47.52 26.97
C MET A 116 18.61 -46.32 26.27
N LYS A 117 18.51 -46.25 24.94
CA LYS A 117 19.00 -45.12 24.14
C LYS A 117 17.97 -43.99 24.13
N VAL A 118 18.36 -42.78 24.53
CA VAL A 118 17.50 -41.59 24.53
C VAL A 118 18.13 -40.53 23.62
N GLN A 119 17.34 -39.96 22.72
CA GLN A 119 17.73 -38.83 21.86
C GLN A 119 16.85 -37.62 22.15
N PHE A 120 17.45 -36.45 22.33
CA PHE A 120 16.76 -35.17 22.46
C PHE A 120 16.77 -34.47 21.11
N VAL A 121 15.59 -34.14 20.58
CA VAL A 121 15.40 -33.50 19.28
C VAL A 121 14.72 -32.14 19.43
N ASP A 122 15.19 -31.15 18.67
CA ASP A 122 14.56 -29.82 18.63
C ASP A 122 13.32 -29.77 17.72
N GLU A 123 12.66 -28.62 17.66
CA GLU A 123 11.47 -28.36 16.81
C GLU A 123 11.72 -28.60 15.31
N THR A 124 12.99 -28.58 14.88
CA THR A 124 13.39 -28.84 13.49
C THR A 124 13.65 -30.32 13.21
N GLY A 125 13.60 -31.16 14.24
CA GLY A 125 13.93 -32.59 14.17
C GLY A 125 15.43 -32.89 14.27
N THR A 126 16.26 -31.90 14.64
CA THR A 126 17.71 -32.07 14.77
C THR A 126 18.04 -32.64 16.15
N VAL A 127 18.91 -33.67 16.21
CA VAL A 127 19.36 -34.25 17.48
C VAL A 127 20.33 -33.28 18.18
N VAL A 128 19.90 -32.69 19.28
CA VAL A 128 20.68 -31.72 20.09
C VAL A 128 21.44 -32.37 21.24
N GLY A 129 21.13 -33.63 21.55
CA GLY A 129 21.84 -34.42 22.54
C GLY A 129 21.25 -35.83 22.66
N GLY A 130 21.90 -36.70 23.42
CA GLY A 130 21.42 -38.07 23.65
C GLY A 130 22.54 -39.07 23.91
N GLY A 131 22.16 -40.27 24.33
CA GLY A 131 23.09 -41.31 24.76
C GLY A 131 22.37 -42.55 25.28
N ASP A 132 23.14 -43.45 25.87
CA ASP A 132 22.64 -44.66 26.53
C ASP A 132 22.55 -44.39 28.04
N TYR A 133 21.36 -44.52 28.61
CA TYR A 133 21.06 -44.18 30.01
C TYR A 133 20.54 -45.39 30.77
N PHE A 134 20.86 -45.46 32.06
CA PHE A 134 20.31 -46.45 32.99
C PHE A 134 18.97 -45.95 33.53
N LEU A 135 17.89 -46.65 33.21
CA LEU A 135 16.53 -46.27 33.57
C LEU A 135 15.80 -47.48 34.20
N PRO A 136 14.89 -47.28 35.17
CA PRO A 136 14.17 -48.38 35.79
C PRO A 136 13.23 -49.06 34.78
N GLU A 137 13.31 -50.38 34.66
CA GLU A 137 12.54 -51.20 33.72
C GLU A 137 11.03 -51.07 33.96
N GLY A 138 10.25 -51.02 32.87
CA GLY A 138 8.80 -50.87 32.89
C GLY A 138 8.33 -49.45 32.56
N VAL A 139 7.09 -49.13 32.93
CA VAL A 139 6.46 -47.84 32.60
C VAL A 139 7.00 -46.74 33.52
N GLN A 140 7.72 -45.77 32.96
CA GLN A 140 8.31 -44.63 33.64
C GLN A 140 7.71 -43.31 33.16
N ASN A 141 7.73 -42.28 34.00
CA ASN A 141 7.31 -40.94 33.59
C ASN A 141 8.47 -40.18 32.92
N TYR A 142 8.22 -39.38 31.88
CA TYR A 142 9.26 -38.58 31.21
C TYR A 142 10.07 -37.68 32.16
N SER A 143 9.52 -37.33 33.32
CA SER A 143 10.22 -36.56 34.36
C SER A 143 11.55 -37.18 34.82
N VAL A 144 11.73 -38.50 34.70
CA VAL A 144 13.01 -39.16 35.03
C VAL A 144 14.14 -38.74 34.09
N LEU A 145 13.80 -38.24 32.90
CA LEU A 145 14.73 -37.77 31.87
C LEU A 145 15.11 -36.29 32.02
N SER A 146 14.41 -35.51 32.86
CA SER A 146 14.64 -34.07 33.06
C SER A 146 16.09 -33.71 33.41
N GLN A 147 16.77 -34.60 34.15
CA GLN A 147 18.16 -34.43 34.54
C GLN A 147 19.17 -34.63 33.39
N TYR A 148 18.75 -35.29 32.31
CA TYR A 148 19.59 -35.62 31.16
C TYR A 148 19.40 -34.66 29.98
N VAL A 149 18.46 -33.72 30.11
CA VAL A 149 18.17 -32.70 29.08
C VAL A 149 19.40 -31.82 28.86
N PRO A 150 19.81 -31.56 27.59
CA PRO A 150 20.95 -30.70 27.30
C PRO A 150 20.79 -29.28 27.87
N VAL A 151 21.91 -28.68 28.30
CA VAL A 151 21.94 -27.31 28.81
C VAL A 151 21.43 -26.33 27.75
N GLY A 152 20.50 -25.45 28.13
CA GLY A 152 19.87 -24.49 27.22
C GLY A 152 18.62 -25.00 26.50
N TYR A 153 18.12 -26.19 26.87
CA TYR A 153 16.89 -26.79 26.35
C TYR A 153 15.96 -27.21 27.49
N GLN A 154 14.65 -27.23 27.23
CA GLN A 154 13.64 -27.79 28.14
C GLN A 154 12.77 -28.82 27.41
N MET A 155 12.29 -29.85 28.12
CA MET A 155 11.42 -30.86 27.52
C MET A 155 10.03 -30.31 27.28
N THR A 156 9.50 -30.56 26.09
CA THR A 156 8.09 -30.32 25.74
C THR A 156 7.26 -31.61 25.80
N THR A 157 7.93 -32.76 25.92
CA THR A 157 7.27 -34.07 26.00
C THR A 157 6.85 -34.40 27.44
N THR A 158 5.59 -34.80 27.63
CA THR A 158 5.03 -35.18 28.93
C THR A 158 4.32 -36.54 28.85
N GLY A 159 4.10 -37.18 30.01
CA GLY A 159 3.41 -38.47 30.12
C GLY A 159 4.31 -39.62 30.55
N ASP A 160 3.93 -40.84 30.18
CA ASP A 160 4.64 -42.07 30.53
C ASP A 160 5.23 -42.73 29.27
N PHE A 161 6.34 -43.45 29.43
CA PHE A 161 7.02 -44.22 28.39
C PHE A 161 7.49 -45.57 28.93
N MET A 162 7.61 -46.55 28.03
CA MET A 162 8.05 -47.89 28.39
C MET A 162 9.57 -47.99 28.28
N VAL A 163 10.22 -48.43 29.37
CA VAL A 163 11.65 -48.69 29.43
C VAL A 163 11.89 -50.19 29.29
N GLU A 164 12.58 -50.57 28.20
CA GLU A 164 12.97 -51.95 27.90
C GLU A 164 14.45 -52.01 27.53
N GLU A 165 15.11 -53.12 27.84
CA GLU A 165 16.53 -53.35 27.55
C GLU A 165 16.82 -53.20 26.05
N GLY A 166 17.72 -52.27 25.69
CA GLY A 166 18.08 -51.98 24.30
C GLY A 166 17.05 -51.16 23.51
N GLY A 167 15.99 -50.66 24.17
CA GLY A 167 15.00 -49.77 23.56
C GLY A 167 15.57 -48.41 23.15
N SER A 168 14.86 -47.69 22.28
CA SER A 168 15.23 -46.33 21.85
C SER A 168 14.04 -45.38 21.85
N ILE A 169 14.24 -44.16 22.34
CA ILE A 169 13.21 -43.12 22.37
C ILE A 169 13.75 -41.76 21.91
N GLN A 170 12.90 -40.97 21.26
CA GLN A 170 13.13 -39.57 20.95
C GLN A 170 12.26 -38.69 21.84
N VAL A 171 12.86 -37.68 22.44
CA VAL A 171 12.24 -36.73 23.36
C VAL A 171 12.35 -35.35 22.75
N ASN A 172 11.21 -34.70 22.55
CA ASN A 172 11.19 -33.34 22.00
C ASN A 172 11.60 -32.34 23.09
N VAL A 173 12.49 -31.44 22.70
CA VAL A 173 12.98 -30.33 23.52
C VAL A 173 12.89 -29.03 22.75
N GLU A 174 12.69 -27.92 23.44
CA GLU A 174 12.74 -26.58 22.86
C GLU A 174 13.89 -25.79 23.48
N LYS A 175 14.48 -24.88 22.70
CA LYS A 175 15.59 -24.05 23.17
C LYS A 175 15.04 -23.03 24.17
N ILE A 176 15.64 -22.97 25.35
CA ILE A 176 15.33 -21.95 26.35
C ILE A 176 15.81 -20.62 25.78
N GLN A 177 14.89 -19.75 25.37
CA GLN A 177 15.22 -18.38 25.00
C GLN A 177 15.74 -17.67 26.26
N LYS A 178 16.98 -17.18 26.18
CA LYS A 178 17.58 -16.41 27.26
C LYS A 178 17.20 -14.96 27.04
N ASP A 179 16.38 -14.40 27.92
CA ASP A 179 16.06 -12.98 27.88
C ASP A 179 17.20 -12.17 28.50
N VAL A 180 17.52 -11.04 27.87
CA VAL A 180 18.43 -10.02 28.39
C VAL A 180 17.66 -8.74 28.65
N ILE A 181 18.13 -7.97 29.63
CA ILE A 181 17.57 -6.65 29.90
C ILE A 181 18.22 -5.66 28.95
N LEU A 182 17.42 -5.04 28.09
CA LEU A 182 17.84 -4.00 27.16
C LEU A 182 17.22 -2.66 27.57
N ASN A 183 18.04 -1.63 27.69
CA ASN A 183 17.54 -0.27 27.86
C ASN A 183 17.08 0.27 26.50
N VAL A 184 15.81 0.61 26.37
CA VAL A 184 15.20 1.13 25.15
C VAL A 184 14.65 2.53 25.40
N GLN A 185 14.92 3.46 24.49
CA GLN A 185 14.36 4.82 24.48
C GLN A 185 13.54 5.03 23.22
N PHE A 186 12.29 5.45 23.39
CA PHE A 186 11.40 5.87 22.31
C PHE A 186 11.52 7.38 22.13
N VAL A 187 11.92 7.82 20.94
CA VAL A 187 12.13 9.23 20.59
C VAL A 187 11.17 9.66 19.49
N ASP A 188 10.62 10.87 19.61
CA ASP A 188 9.80 11.46 18.54
C ASP A 188 10.65 11.99 17.37
N GLU A 189 9.99 12.49 16.32
CA GLU A 189 10.61 13.09 15.13
C GLU A 189 11.52 14.29 15.45
N ASN A 190 11.31 14.93 16.61
CA ASN A 190 12.10 16.06 17.09
C ASN A 190 13.28 15.62 17.97
N GLY A 191 13.48 14.32 18.17
CA GLY A 191 14.53 13.76 19.00
C GLY A 191 14.25 13.84 20.51
N THR A 192 13.01 14.12 20.91
CA THR A 192 12.59 14.16 22.32
C THR A 192 12.22 12.77 22.79
N VAL A 193 12.73 12.35 23.95
CA VAL A 193 12.39 11.06 24.56
C VAL A 193 10.95 11.11 25.09
N VAL A 194 10.06 10.32 24.49
CA VAL A 194 8.64 10.24 24.88
C VAL A 194 8.38 9.12 25.89
N ALA A 195 9.18 8.06 25.83
CA ALA A 195 9.15 6.95 26.77
C ALA A 195 10.51 6.22 26.78
N GLY A 196 10.78 5.43 27.81
CA GLY A 196 11.96 4.58 27.84
C GLY A 196 12.11 3.84 29.15
N GLY A 197 12.88 2.75 29.13
CA GLY A 197 13.05 1.87 30.28
C GLY A 197 13.85 0.61 29.95
N ASP A 198 13.88 -0.28 30.93
CA ASP A 198 14.55 -1.58 30.86
C ASP A 198 13.52 -2.66 30.48
N TYR A 199 13.72 -3.29 29.32
CA TYR A 199 12.79 -4.29 28.76
C TYR A 199 13.47 -5.65 28.63
N PHE A 200 12.70 -6.72 28.84
CA PHE A 200 13.16 -8.09 28.61
C PHE A 200 12.96 -8.44 27.14
N VAL A 201 14.06 -8.73 26.45
CA VAL A 201 14.05 -9.12 25.03
C VAL A 201 14.96 -10.33 24.83
N PRO A 202 14.69 -11.23 23.86
CA PRO A 202 15.52 -12.40 23.64
C PRO A 202 16.98 -12.01 23.30
N GLU A 203 17.96 -12.79 23.75
CA GLU A 203 19.37 -12.55 23.46
C GLU A 203 19.69 -12.76 21.96
N GLY A 204 20.37 -11.78 21.33
CA GLY A 204 20.80 -11.87 19.93
C GLY A 204 20.12 -10.87 19.01
N ILE A 205 19.90 -11.28 17.76
CA ILE A 205 19.27 -10.49 16.70
C ILE A 205 17.76 -10.70 16.79
N ASN A 206 17.02 -9.61 16.97
CA ASN A 206 15.57 -9.61 17.11
C ASN A 206 14.95 -8.59 16.15
N ASN A 207 13.72 -8.82 15.73
CA ASN A 207 12.99 -7.85 14.92
C ASN A 207 12.42 -6.72 15.80
N TYR A 208 12.40 -5.49 15.28
CA TYR A 208 11.80 -4.34 15.95
C TYR A 208 10.34 -4.55 16.38
N SER A 209 9.58 -5.41 15.70
CA SER A 209 8.19 -5.72 16.06
C SER A 209 8.01 -6.28 17.47
N ILE A 210 9.04 -6.89 18.09
CA ILE A 210 8.91 -7.35 19.49
C ILE A 210 8.76 -6.19 20.49
N LEU A 211 9.08 -4.97 20.06
CA LEU A 211 8.98 -3.76 20.86
C LEU A 211 7.64 -3.03 20.70
N GLU A 212 6.78 -3.45 19.76
CA GLU A 212 5.47 -2.82 19.52
C GLU A 212 4.59 -2.84 20.77
N GLN A 213 4.63 -3.93 21.54
CA GLN A 213 3.92 -4.06 22.81
C GLN A 213 4.36 -3.08 23.90
N TYR A 214 5.55 -2.48 23.75
CA TYR A 214 6.14 -1.55 24.72
C TYR A 214 5.98 -0.09 24.31
N LEU A 215 5.30 0.19 23.19
CA LEU A 215 5.09 1.55 22.72
C LEU A 215 4.19 2.35 23.67
N PRO A 216 4.48 3.65 23.87
CA PRO A 216 3.59 4.53 24.60
C PRO A 216 2.26 4.69 23.86
N ALA A 217 1.16 4.83 24.61
CA ALA A 217 -0.17 5.00 24.03
C ALA A 217 -0.24 6.23 23.11
N GLY A 218 -0.82 6.05 21.92
CA GLY A 218 -0.94 7.10 20.91
C GLY A 218 0.35 7.35 20.13
N TYR A 219 1.28 6.40 20.09
CA TYR A 219 2.47 6.43 19.23
C TYR A 219 2.60 5.12 18.44
N GLU A 220 3.18 5.21 17.26
CA GLU A 220 3.54 4.07 16.40
C GLU A 220 5.03 4.13 16.03
N MET A 221 5.64 2.99 15.75
CA MET A 221 7.04 2.92 15.34
C MET A 221 7.23 3.37 13.89
N THR A 222 8.29 4.11 13.64
CA THR A 222 8.71 4.49 12.27
C THR A 222 9.90 3.67 11.76
N VAL A 223 10.46 2.81 12.62
CA VAL A 223 11.60 1.96 12.30
C VAL A 223 11.18 0.50 12.13
N SER A 224 11.75 -0.16 11.13
CA SER A 224 11.53 -1.57 10.82
C SER A 224 12.87 -2.29 10.62
N GLY A 225 12.84 -3.63 10.69
CA GLY A 225 14.02 -4.49 10.52
C GLY A 225 14.47 -5.15 11.83
N ASP A 226 15.76 -5.47 11.93
CA ASP A 226 16.32 -6.21 13.06
C ASP A 226 17.30 -5.36 13.89
N PHE A 227 17.35 -5.60 15.20
CA PHE A 227 18.29 -5.02 16.14
C PHE A 227 19.04 -6.12 16.92
N ASN A 228 20.26 -5.82 17.37
CA ASN A 228 21.07 -6.76 18.14
C ASN A 228 21.20 -6.29 19.60
N THR A 229 20.84 -7.15 20.55
CA THR A 229 20.88 -6.83 21.99
C THR A 229 22.28 -6.69 22.56
N ALA A 230 23.33 -7.09 21.83
CA ALA A 230 24.73 -6.90 22.21
C ALA A 230 25.26 -5.46 22.00
N ASN A 231 24.53 -4.61 21.24
CA ASN A 231 25.01 -3.29 20.83
C ASN A 231 24.83 -2.18 21.89
N GLY A 232 24.35 -2.51 23.09
CA GLY A 232 24.10 -1.53 24.15
C GLY A 232 22.69 -0.91 24.05
N PRO A 233 22.45 0.28 24.65
CA PRO A 233 21.10 0.87 24.70
C PRO A 233 20.56 1.16 23.30
N LEU A 234 19.27 0.93 23.10
CA LEU A 234 18.58 1.06 21.82
C LEU A 234 17.72 2.32 21.80
N THR A 235 17.83 3.10 20.73
CA THR A 235 16.92 4.22 20.46
C THR A 235 15.98 3.84 19.32
N VAL A 236 14.67 4.02 19.54
CA VAL A 236 13.60 3.67 18.62
C VAL A 236 12.84 4.94 18.26
N SER A 237 12.77 5.26 16.97
CA SER A 237 11.98 6.41 16.51
C SER A 237 10.50 6.04 16.44
N VAL A 238 9.67 6.92 16.98
CA VAL A 238 8.22 6.79 17.02
C VAL A 238 7.56 8.06 16.49
N LYS A 239 6.39 7.94 15.87
CA LYS A 239 5.53 9.07 15.50
C LYS A 239 4.27 9.04 16.34
N LYS A 240 3.78 10.23 16.72
CA LYS A 240 2.53 10.36 17.46
C LYS A 240 1.36 10.10 16.52
N ILE A 241 0.49 9.19 16.90
CA ILE A 241 -0.77 8.93 16.19
C ILE A 241 -1.68 10.13 16.51
N VAL A 242 -1.86 11.03 15.53
CA VAL A 242 -2.79 12.16 15.66
C VAL A 242 -4.17 11.62 15.32
N THR A 243 -4.97 11.32 16.35
CA THR A 243 -6.26 10.63 16.22
C THR A 243 -7.45 11.56 15.89
N SER A 244 -7.20 12.80 15.52
CA SER A 244 -8.18 13.72 14.90
C SER A 244 -7.65 15.15 14.83
N LYS A 245 -8.12 15.90 13.83
CA LYS A 245 -7.86 17.34 13.68
C LYS A 245 -9.08 18.14 14.12
N THR A 246 -8.85 19.29 14.74
CA THR A 246 -9.95 20.21 15.08
C THR A 246 -10.01 21.32 14.04
N ILE A 247 -11.14 21.47 13.35
CA ILE A 247 -11.36 22.53 12.35
C ILE A 247 -12.45 23.50 12.82
N ASN A 248 -12.38 24.75 12.37
CA ASN A 248 -13.42 25.74 12.60
C ASN A 248 -14.25 25.91 11.32
N VAL A 249 -15.53 25.56 11.37
CA VAL A 249 -16.43 25.65 10.21
C VAL A 249 -17.42 26.79 10.41
N VAL A 250 -17.62 27.58 9.36
CA VAL A 250 -18.66 28.60 9.24
C VAL A 250 -19.60 28.20 8.12
N TYR A 251 -20.88 28.02 8.44
CA TYR A 251 -21.92 27.75 7.46
C TYR A 251 -22.46 29.05 6.88
N VAL A 252 -22.61 29.11 5.57
CA VAL A 252 -23.23 30.25 4.86
C VAL A 252 -24.30 29.76 3.88
N ASP A 253 -25.30 30.59 3.61
CA ASP A 253 -26.24 30.34 2.50
C ASP A 253 -25.63 30.76 1.15
N GLU A 254 -26.35 30.51 0.05
CA GLU A 254 -25.95 30.92 -1.31
C GLU A 254 -25.71 32.44 -1.45
N ASN A 255 -26.28 33.26 -0.56
CA ASN A 255 -26.13 34.70 -0.53
C ASN A 255 -25.00 35.17 0.41
N GLY A 256 -24.24 34.24 1.00
CA GLY A 256 -23.15 34.51 1.93
C GLY A 256 -23.58 34.91 3.34
N LYS A 257 -24.86 34.71 3.70
CA LYS A 257 -25.35 34.98 5.05
C LYS A 257 -24.87 33.88 5.99
N ASN A 258 -24.28 34.27 7.12
CA ASN A 258 -23.84 33.34 8.15
C ASN A 258 -25.03 32.61 8.80
N LEU A 259 -25.01 31.27 8.75
CA LEU A 259 -25.99 30.34 9.30
C LEU A 259 -25.56 29.75 10.65
N GLY A 260 -24.36 30.06 11.11
CA GLY A 260 -23.76 29.50 12.32
C GLY A 260 -22.46 28.76 12.01
N GLY A 261 -21.98 27.99 12.97
CA GLY A 261 -20.70 27.30 12.87
C GLY A 261 -20.07 27.02 14.23
N GLY A 262 -18.96 26.33 14.23
CA GLY A 262 -18.26 25.91 15.45
C GLY A 262 -16.98 25.15 15.17
N ASP A 263 -16.38 24.66 16.25
CA ASP A 263 -15.22 23.79 16.18
C ASP A 263 -15.68 22.34 16.09
N TYR A 264 -15.17 21.63 15.08
CA TYR A 264 -15.51 20.24 14.77
C TYR A 264 -14.26 19.38 14.73
N ILE A 265 -14.38 18.16 15.22
CA ILE A 265 -13.33 17.16 15.21
C ILE A 265 -13.57 16.28 13.99
N VAL A 266 -12.59 16.24 13.09
CA VAL A 266 -12.62 15.52 11.80
C VAL A 266 -11.33 14.72 11.61
N ASP A 267 -11.24 13.92 10.53
CA ASP A 267 -10.03 13.16 10.16
C ASP A 267 -9.55 12.22 11.29
N PRO A 268 -10.40 11.26 11.73
CA PRO A 268 -10.07 10.37 12.84
C PRO A 268 -8.94 9.38 12.54
N ASP A 269 -8.66 9.13 11.26
CA ASP A 269 -7.60 8.27 10.73
C ASP A 269 -6.27 9.01 10.47
N GLY A 270 -6.27 10.33 10.43
CA GLY A 270 -5.08 11.17 10.41
C GLY A 270 -4.41 11.26 9.04
N ASP A 271 -5.15 11.03 7.96
CA ASP A 271 -4.67 11.13 6.58
C ASP A 271 -4.72 12.57 6.03
N GLY A 272 -5.35 13.49 6.77
CA GLY A 272 -5.49 14.88 6.39
C GLY A 272 -6.67 15.17 5.45
N ILE A 273 -7.59 14.23 5.31
CA ILE A 273 -8.78 14.32 4.45
C ILE A 273 -10.02 14.12 5.33
N ALA A 274 -11.04 14.95 5.15
CA ALA A 274 -12.33 14.81 5.81
C ALA A 274 -13.45 14.87 4.80
N ASN A 275 -14.60 14.24 5.09
CA ASN A 275 -15.76 14.31 4.21
C ASN A 275 -16.76 15.38 4.66
N TYR A 276 -17.33 16.14 3.73
CA TYR A 276 -18.33 17.17 4.06
C TYR A 276 -19.57 16.58 4.77
N GLY A 277 -19.93 15.33 4.48
CA GLY A 277 -21.05 14.63 5.10
C GLY A 277 -20.86 14.31 6.58
N GLU A 278 -19.64 14.42 7.11
CA GLU A 278 -19.34 14.24 8.53
C GLU A 278 -19.68 15.50 9.36
N LEU A 279 -19.90 16.63 8.69
CA LEU A 279 -20.21 17.89 9.35
C LEU A 279 -21.68 17.95 9.77
N PRO A 280 -21.98 18.23 11.05
CA PRO A 280 -23.36 18.37 11.50
C PRO A 280 -23.98 19.66 10.94
N LEU A 281 -25.08 19.51 10.21
CA LEU A 281 -25.74 20.61 9.51
C LEU A 281 -26.79 21.32 10.39
N PRO A 282 -26.99 22.64 10.21
CA PRO A 282 -28.08 23.37 10.84
C PRO A 282 -29.45 22.90 10.34
N GLU A 283 -30.46 22.96 11.20
CA GLU A 283 -31.83 22.54 10.89
C GLU A 283 -32.42 23.35 9.72
N GLY A 284 -33.04 22.65 8.76
CA GLY A 284 -33.62 23.26 7.56
C GLY A 284 -32.62 23.59 6.45
N TYR A 285 -31.41 23.02 6.49
CA TYR A 285 -30.39 23.18 5.45
C TYR A 285 -29.76 21.82 5.07
N LYS A 286 -29.29 21.71 3.82
CA LYS A 286 -28.56 20.57 3.27
C LYS A 286 -27.21 21.02 2.69
N LEU A 287 -26.25 20.10 2.59
CA LEU A 287 -24.98 20.38 1.93
C LEU A 287 -25.19 20.64 0.43
N LYS A 288 -24.52 21.67 -0.07
CA LYS A 288 -24.42 21.93 -1.51
C LYS A 288 -23.27 21.15 -2.15
N GLU A 289 -22.16 21.03 -1.42
CA GLU A 289 -20.96 20.31 -1.84
C GLU A 289 -20.89 18.95 -1.14
N THR A 290 -20.55 17.91 -1.90
CA THR A 290 -20.33 16.55 -1.39
C THR A 290 -18.93 16.09 -1.75
N GLY A 291 -18.34 15.25 -0.91
CA GLY A 291 -17.04 14.66 -1.16
C GLY A 291 -16.03 15.01 -0.08
N ASP A 292 -14.77 14.84 -0.43
CA ASP A 292 -13.65 14.93 0.49
C ASP A 292 -12.95 16.30 0.38
N PHE A 293 -12.45 16.82 1.49
CA PHE A 293 -11.71 18.07 1.57
C PHE A 293 -10.49 17.93 2.49
N PHE A 294 -9.42 18.65 2.15
CA PHE A 294 -8.20 18.63 2.94
C PHE A 294 -8.37 19.40 4.23
N VAL A 295 -7.90 18.81 5.34
CA VAL A 295 -8.02 19.39 6.67
C VAL A 295 -6.67 19.60 7.35
N GLU A 296 -6.45 20.85 7.74
CA GLU A 296 -5.38 21.30 8.64
C GLU A 296 -5.92 21.56 10.05
N ASP A 297 -5.11 21.22 11.06
CA ASP A 297 -5.47 21.45 12.46
C ASP A 297 -5.56 22.96 12.77
N GLY A 298 -6.71 23.38 13.31
CA GLY A 298 -7.07 24.77 13.53
C GLY A 298 -7.49 25.55 12.27
N GLY A 299 -7.65 24.88 11.12
CA GLY A 299 -8.04 25.51 9.86
C GLY A 299 -9.46 26.11 9.90
N LYS A 300 -9.72 27.13 9.07
CA LYS A 300 -11.03 27.78 8.94
C LYS A 300 -11.66 27.46 7.60
N TYR A 301 -12.86 26.89 7.62
CA TYR A 301 -13.57 26.43 6.43
C TYR A 301 -14.93 27.12 6.35
N THR A 302 -15.28 27.56 5.15
CA THR A 302 -16.60 28.11 4.86
C THR A 302 -17.35 27.09 4.02
N VAL A 303 -18.50 26.63 4.51
CA VAL A 303 -19.32 25.61 3.84
C VAL A 303 -20.63 26.25 3.40
N VAL A 304 -20.93 26.15 2.11
CA VAL A 304 -22.16 26.66 1.53
C VAL A 304 -23.27 25.61 1.67
N LEU A 305 -24.41 26.02 2.20
CA LEU A 305 -25.57 25.17 2.39
C LEU A 305 -26.76 25.67 1.57
N ASP A 306 -27.55 24.72 1.08
CA ASP A 306 -28.84 24.99 0.47
C ASP A 306 -29.94 24.92 1.53
N LYS A 307 -30.91 25.83 1.45
CA LYS A 307 -32.08 25.78 2.32
C LYS A 307 -33.00 24.65 1.89
N ILE A 308 -33.45 23.84 2.85
CA ILE A 308 -34.50 22.84 2.63
C ILE A 308 -35.84 23.59 2.70
N VAL A 309 -36.60 23.56 1.60
CA VAL A 309 -37.93 24.16 1.52
C VAL A 309 -38.97 23.06 1.32
N ASP A 310 -40.10 23.15 2.04
CA ASP A 310 -41.14 22.11 2.08
C ASP A 310 -42.02 22.06 0.82
N GLY A 311 -41.77 22.94 -0.15
CA GLY A 311 -42.56 23.11 -1.36
C GLY A 311 -43.95 23.68 -1.12
N THR A 312 -44.60 24.09 -2.21
CA THR A 312 -45.99 24.55 -2.25
C THR A 312 -46.90 23.43 -2.74
N VAL A 313 -48.10 23.30 -2.17
CA VAL A 313 -49.09 22.31 -2.60
C VAL A 313 -50.02 22.89 -3.66
N VAL A 314 -50.09 22.25 -4.82
CA VAL A 314 -51.00 22.58 -5.94
C VAL A 314 -52.00 21.45 -6.19
N ASN A 315 -53.26 21.80 -6.49
CA ASN A 315 -54.29 20.82 -6.81
C ASN A 315 -54.46 20.67 -8.32
N VAL A 316 -54.28 19.46 -8.84
CA VAL A 316 -54.26 19.16 -10.27
C VAL A 316 -55.21 18.00 -10.60
N VAL A 317 -55.93 18.13 -11.72
CA VAL A 317 -56.74 17.07 -12.34
C VAL A 317 -56.22 16.80 -13.73
N PHE A 318 -55.96 15.53 -14.04
CA PHE A 318 -55.51 15.09 -15.36
C PHE A 318 -56.70 14.72 -16.24
N VAL A 319 -56.66 15.13 -17.50
CA VAL A 319 -57.64 14.75 -18.53
C VAL A 319 -56.93 14.18 -19.75
N ASP A 320 -57.58 13.24 -20.45
CA ASP A 320 -57.09 12.81 -21.77
C ASP A 320 -57.37 13.86 -22.86
N GLU A 321 -56.87 13.65 -24.07
CA GLU A 321 -57.12 14.51 -25.24
C GLU A 321 -58.61 14.66 -25.60
N ASN A 322 -59.47 13.76 -25.10
CA ASN A 322 -60.92 13.79 -25.29
C ASN A 322 -61.65 14.48 -24.12
N GLY A 323 -60.92 14.96 -23.11
CA GLY A 323 -61.46 15.62 -21.92
C GLY A 323 -61.99 14.68 -20.83
N ASN A 324 -61.69 13.38 -20.88
CA ASN A 324 -62.07 12.44 -19.84
C ASN A 324 -61.16 12.60 -18.61
N ASN A 325 -61.75 12.68 -17.41
CA ASN A 325 -60.99 12.77 -16.16
C ASN A 325 -60.27 11.45 -15.86
N LEU A 326 -58.95 11.51 -15.70
CA LEU A 326 -58.05 10.39 -15.42
C LEU A 326 -57.62 10.32 -13.94
N GLY A 327 -58.17 11.21 -13.10
CA GLY A 327 -57.79 11.36 -11.70
C GLY A 327 -56.98 12.63 -11.46
N GLY A 328 -56.55 12.81 -10.21
CA GLY A 328 -55.89 14.04 -9.78
C GLY A 328 -55.73 14.06 -8.26
N GLY A 329 -55.09 15.10 -7.76
CA GLY A 329 -54.80 15.25 -6.34
C GLY A 329 -53.97 16.48 -6.02
N ASP A 330 -53.48 16.50 -4.79
CA ASP A 330 -52.59 17.51 -4.27
C ASP A 330 -51.13 17.10 -4.50
N TYR A 331 -50.38 17.95 -5.21
CA TYR A 331 -48.97 17.73 -5.56
C TYR A 331 -48.12 18.79 -4.88
N ARG A 332 -46.98 18.39 -4.31
CA ARG A 332 -45.97 19.32 -3.79
C ARG A 332 -44.99 19.65 -4.90
N VAL A 333 -44.81 20.94 -5.17
CA VAL A 333 -43.93 21.50 -6.20
C VAL A 333 -43.14 22.68 -5.63
N ASP A 334 -42.19 23.27 -6.38
CA ASP A 334 -41.46 24.50 -5.98
C ASP A 334 -40.67 24.31 -4.67
N LEU A 335 -39.82 23.27 -4.67
CA LEU A 335 -39.00 22.87 -3.53
C LEU A 335 -37.84 23.85 -3.23
N ASP A 336 -37.56 24.78 -4.14
CA ASP A 336 -36.58 25.86 -4.00
C ASP A 336 -37.23 27.22 -3.68
N ASN A 337 -38.57 27.31 -3.75
CA ASN A 337 -39.36 28.49 -3.38
C ASN A 337 -38.97 29.73 -4.20
N ASP A 338 -38.70 29.53 -5.48
CA ASP A 338 -38.53 30.59 -6.47
C ASP A 338 -39.87 31.01 -7.12
N GLY A 339 -40.94 30.24 -6.85
CA GLY A 339 -42.31 30.46 -7.33
C GLY A 339 -42.60 29.87 -8.71
N VAL A 340 -41.69 29.06 -9.23
CA VAL A 340 -41.74 28.36 -10.51
C VAL A 340 -41.60 26.85 -10.25
N ALA A 341 -42.39 26.05 -10.95
CA ALA A 341 -42.36 24.59 -10.84
C ALA A 341 -42.38 23.98 -12.24
N ASN A 342 -41.79 22.80 -12.41
CA ASN A 342 -41.83 22.11 -13.70
C ASN A 342 -42.99 21.12 -13.77
N TYR A 343 -43.64 21.02 -14.93
CA TYR A 343 -44.73 20.04 -15.15
C TYR A 343 -44.30 18.60 -14.89
N SER A 344 -43.02 18.26 -15.11
CA SER A 344 -42.47 16.92 -14.85
C SER A 344 -42.42 16.53 -13.38
N GLU A 345 -42.57 17.48 -12.45
CA GLU A 345 -42.66 17.21 -11.00
C GLU A 345 -43.99 16.54 -10.62
N LEU A 346 -44.98 16.54 -11.52
CA LEU A 346 -46.29 15.95 -11.28
C LEU A 346 -46.27 14.45 -11.59
N THR A 347 -46.73 13.64 -10.62
CA THR A 347 -46.88 12.19 -10.84
C THR A 347 -48.06 11.90 -11.76
N LEU A 348 -47.78 11.31 -12.92
CA LEU A 348 -48.79 11.08 -13.97
C LEU A 348 -49.63 9.81 -13.75
N PRO A 349 -50.86 9.76 -14.29
CA PRO A 349 -51.66 8.54 -14.34
C PRO A 349 -50.95 7.43 -15.13
N ALA A 350 -51.06 6.19 -14.64
CA ALA A 350 -50.42 5.05 -15.27
C ALA A 350 -50.86 4.86 -16.75
N GLY A 351 -49.90 4.78 -17.66
CA GLY A 351 -50.15 4.61 -19.10
C GLY A 351 -50.45 5.92 -19.84
N TYR A 352 -50.11 7.07 -19.27
CA TYR A 352 -50.23 8.40 -19.89
C TYR A 352 -48.92 9.21 -19.76
N GLU A 353 -48.65 10.07 -20.74
CA GLU A 353 -47.51 11.01 -20.80
C GLU A 353 -47.99 12.47 -20.81
N LEU A 354 -47.18 13.40 -20.31
CA LEU A 354 -47.48 14.84 -20.33
C LEU A 354 -47.42 15.40 -21.75
N ILE A 355 -48.41 16.21 -22.11
CA ILE A 355 -48.36 17.00 -23.35
C ILE A 355 -47.66 18.35 -23.09
N GLU A 356 -47.91 18.95 -21.94
CA GLU A 356 -47.30 20.21 -21.53
C GLU A 356 -45.93 19.96 -20.90
N THR A 357 -44.88 20.54 -21.49
CA THR A 357 -43.50 20.48 -20.99
C THR A 357 -43.02 21.87 -20.60
N GLY A 358 -42.19 21.95 -19.56
CA GLY A 358 -41.56 23.21 -19.12
C GLY A 358 -42.05 23.67 -17.76
N ASP A 359 -41.87 24.96 -17.51
CA ASP A 359 -42.09 25.57 -16.22
C ASP A 359 -43.45 26.27 -16.15
N PHE A 360 -44.09 26.24 -14.98
CA PHE A 360 -45.33 26.94 -14.65
C PHE A 360 -45.18 27.73 -13.36
N PHE A 361 -45.90 28.85 -13.23
CA PHE A 361 -45.88 29.63 -12.00
C PHE A 361 -46.83 29.02 -10.97
N VAL A 362 -46.32 28.76 -9.77
CA VAL A 362 -47.08 28.15 -8.67
C VAL A 362 -48.28 28.99 -8.27
N LYS A 363 -48.12 30.32 -8.25
CA LYS A 363 -49.19 31.29 -7.96
C LYS A 363 -50.41 31.14 -8.89
N ASP A 364 -50.18 30.68 -10.12
CA ASP A 364 -51.24 30.50 -11.10
C ASP A 364 -52.02 29.22 -10.83
N PHE A 365 -51.54 28.36 -9.92
CA PHE A 365 -52.18 27.13 -9.50
C PHE A 365 -52.75 27.21 -8.07
N GLU A 366 -52.36 28.22 -7.30
CA GLU A 366 -52.76 28.40 -5.90
C GLU A 366 -54.27 28.67 -5.76
N GLY A 367 -54.92 27.99 -4.82
CA GLY A 367 -56.32 28.23 -4.44
C GLY A 367 -57.40 27.76 -5.43
N LYS A 368 -57.03 27.03 -6.49
CA LYS A 368 -57.96 26.45 -7.48
C LYS A 368 -57.47 25.10 -7.99
N THR A 369 -58.40 24.29 -8.50
CA THR A 369 -58.10 23.05 -9.22
C THR A 369 -57.74 23.36 -10.66
N ASN A 370 -56.56 22.93 -11.11
CA ASN A 370 -56.09 23.14 -12.48
C ASN A 370 -56.16 21.84 -13.28
N THR A 371 -56.53 21.96 -14.55
CA THR A 371 -56.68 20.81 -15.45
C THR A 371 -55.47 20.71 -16.36
N ILE A 372 -54.83 19.54 -16.40
CA ILE A 372 -53.67 19.25 -17.26
C ILE A 372 -54.03 18.14 -18.23
N THR A 373 -53.71 18.33 -19.51
CA THR A 373 -53.99 17.32 -20.56
C THR A 373 -52.80 16.37 -20.70
N VAL A 374 -53.09 15.07 -20.68
CA VAL A 374 -52.10 14.00 -20.85
C VAL A 374 -52.49 13.10 -22.03
N LYS A 375 -51.50 12.56 -22.72
CA LYS A 375 -51.67 11.68 -23.88
C LYS A 375 -51.50 10.22 -23.46
N LYS A 376 -52.27 9.31 -24.05
CA LYS A 376 -52.18 7.88 -23.72
C LYS A 376 -50.93 7.26 -24.34
N ILE A 377 -50.17 6.52 -23.55
CA ILE A 377 -49.02 5.73 -24.01
C ILE A 377 -49.57 4.46 -24.67
N SER A 378 -49.36 4.27 -25.97
CA SER A 378 -49.72 3.02 -26.65
C SER A 378 -48.68 1.96 -26.30
N LYS A 379 -49.12 0.78 -25.84
CA LYS A 379 -48.20 -0.36 -25.70
C LYS A 379 -47.91 -0.84 -27.11
N GLY A 380 -46.68 -0.61 -27.58
CA GLY A 380 -46.28 -0.86 -28.96
C GLY A 380 -46.41 -2.31 -29.42
N SER A 381 -46.10 -2.54 -30.68
CA SER A 381 -46.12 -3.84 -31.34
C SER A 381 -44.93 -4.71 -30.93
N ILE A 382 -45.11 -6.02 -30.84
CA ILE A 382 -44.03 -6.96 -30.50
C ILE A 382 -43.32 -7.43 -31.77
N VAL A 383 -41.99 -7.27 -31.82
CA VAL A 383 -41.12 -7.79 -32.87
C VAL A 383 -40.04 -8.71 -32.29
N ASN A 384 -39.83 -9.85 -32.94
CA ASN A 384 -38.79 -10.80 -32.57
C ASN A 384 -37.48 -10.48 -33.31
N VAL A 385 -36.42 -10.18 -32.56
CA VAL A 385 -35.12 -9.73 -33.07
C VAL A 385 -34.00 -10.64 -32.62
N VAL A 386 -33.03 -10.86 -33.50
CA VAL A 386 -31.74 -11.50 -33.21
C VAL A 386 -30.62 -10.52 -33.58
N PHE A 387 -29.74 -10.22 -32.63
CA PHE A 387 -28.56 -9.39 -32.86
C PHE A 387 -27.37 -10.23 -33.29
N VAL A 388 -26.61 -9.74 -34.26
CA VAL A 388 -25.35 -10.36 -34.69
C VAL A 388 -24.23 -9.34 -34.77
N ASP A 389 -22.98 -9.75 -34.57
CA ASP A 389 -21.82 -8.89 -34.86
C ASP A 389 -21.51 -8.82 -36.36
N GLU A 390 -20.53 -8.00 -36.76
CA GLU A 390 -20.06 -7.90 -38.15
C GLU A 390 -19.55 -9.24 -38.72
N ALA A 391 -19.08 -10.15 -37.85
CA ALA A 391 -18.63 -11.50 -38.23
C ALA A 391 -19.79 -12.51 -38.33
N GLY A 392 -21.02 -12.11 -37.99
CA GLY A 392 -22.23 -12.94 -38.03
C GLY A 392 -22.44 -13.82 -36.80
N ASN A 393 -21.71 -13.60 -35.70
CA ASN A 393 -21.92 -14.30 -34.44
C ASN A 393 -23.17 -13.77 -33.73
N ASN A 394 -23.96 -14.67 -33.15
CA ASN A 394 -25.17 -14.31 -32.41
C ASN A 394 -24.83 -13.63 -31.06
N LEU A 395 -25.28 -12.40 -30.89
CA LEU A 395 -25.10 -11.56 -29.70
C LEU A 395 -26.29 -11.63 -28.73
N GLY A 396 -27.31 -12.42 -29.06
CA GLY A 396 -28.56 -12.53 -28.30
C GLY A 396 -29.74 -11.98 -29.07
N GLY A 397 -30.89 -11.86 -28.41
CA GLY A 397 -32.13 -11.43 -29.03
C GLY A 397 -33.36 -11.85 -28.23
N GLY A 398 -34.53 -11.43 -28.69
CA GLY A 398 -35.79 -11.64 -27.98
C GLY A 398 -36.97 -10.89 -28.60
N ASP A 399 -38.05 -10.81 -27.83
CA ASP A 399 -39.25 -10.08 -28.19
C ASP A 399 -39.15 -8.64 -27.66
N TYR A 400 -39.23 -7.67 -28.57
CA TYR A 400 -39.13 -6.24 -28.27
C TYR A 400 -40.45 -5.53 -28.57
N TYR A 401 -40.85 -4.62 -27.68
CA TYR A 401 -41.98 -3.72 -27.92
C TYR A 401 -41.47 -2.45 -28.59
N ILE A 402 -41.96 -2.15 -29.79
CA ILE A 402 -41.59 -0.98 -30.61
C ILE A 402 -42.87 -0.27 -31.11
N ASP A 403 -42.79 0.95 -31.65
CA ASP A 403 -43.98 1.70 -32.13
C ASP A 403 -44.96 2.02 -30.99
N ALA A 404 -44.44 2.72 -29.98
CA ALA A 404 -45.19 3.10 -28.78
C ALA A 404 -46.25 4.19 -29.01
N ASP A 405 -46.25 4.86 -30.17
CA ASP A 405 -47.28 5.81 -30.58
C ASP A 405 -48.35 5.17 -31.47
N GLY A 406 -48.07 4.03 -32.10
CA GLY A 406 -49.03 3.22 -32.85
C GLY A 406 -49.30 3.75 -34.26
N ASP A 407 -48.34 4.49 -34.84
CA ASP A 407 -48.42 5.00 -36.21
C ASP A 407 -47.94 3.97 -37.27
N GLY A 408 -47.35 2.86 -36.80
CA GLY A 408 -46.88 1.75 -37.62
C GLY A 408 -45.46 1.93 -38.17
N ILE A 409 -44.72 2.93 -37.72
CA ILE A 409 -43.33 3.24 -38.03
C ILE A 409 -42.53 3.20 -36.72
N ALA A 410 -41.46 2.42 -36.67
CA ALA A 410 -40.56 2.33 -35.52
C ALA A 410 -39.13 2.69 -35.92
N ASN A 411 -38.31 3.15 -34.98
CA ASN A 411 -36.91 3.43 -35.22
C ASN A 411 -35.99 2.33 -34.66
N TYR A 412 -34.87 2.06 -35.33
CA TYR A 412 -33.88 1.08 -34.85
C TYR A 412 -33.34 1.41 -33.44
N THR A 413 -33.30 2.69 -33.04
CA THR A 413 -32.84 3.09 -31.70
C THR A 413 -33.79 2.66 -30.56
N GLU A 414 -35.00 2.19 -30.87
CA GLU A 414 -35.95 1.69 -29.87
C GLU A 414 -35.58 0.29 -29.35
N PHE A 415 -34.65 -0.40 -30.00
CA PHE A 415 -34.18 -1.69 -29.54
C PHE A 415 -33.19 -1.56 -28.39
N ALA A 416 -33.44 -2.24 -27.27
CA ALA A 416 -32.44 -2.36 -26.21
C ALA A 416 -31.30 -3.28 -26.67
N LEU A 417 -30.13 -2.69 -26.92
CA LEU A 417 -28.96 -3.35 -27.45
C LEU A 417 -28.22 -4.15 -26.36
N PRO A 418 -27.52 -5.24 -26.71
CA PRO A 418 -26.56 -5.90 -25.84
C PRO A 418 -25.46 -4.94 -25.35
N GLU A 419 -25.01 -5.12 -24.11
CA GLU A 419 -23.95 -4.30 -23.53
C GLU A 419 -22.66 -4.38 -24.35
N GLY A 420 -22.05 -3.23 -24.65
CA GLY A 420 -20.81 -3.14 -25.42
C GLY A 420 -20.99 -3.19 -26.94
N TYR A 421 -22.20 -3.01 -27.47
CA TYR A 421 -22.49 -2.95 -28.90
C TYR A 421 -23.40 -1.77 -29.28
N GLU A 422 -23.22 -1.21 -30.46
CA GLU A 422 -24.02 -0.14 -31.05
C GLU A 422 -24.57 -0.52 -32.43
N LEU A 423 -25.62 0.18 -32.87
CA LEU A 423 -26.29 -0.07 -34.15
C LEU A 423 -25.46 0.43 -35.34
N ILE A 424 -25.24 -0.44 -36.33
CA ILE A 424 -24.66 -0.04 -37.62
C ILE A 424 -25.72 0.63 -38.50
N THR A 425 -26.97 0.15 -38.39
CA THR A 425 -28.11 0.64 -39.18
C THR A 425 -28.95 1.57 -38.33
N THR A 426 -29.14 2.80 -38.81
CA THR A 426 -30.02 3.81 -38.19
C THR A 426 -31.21 4.11 -39.12
N GLY A 427 -32.29 4.62 -38.53
CA GLY A 427 -33.46 5.09 -39.28
C GLY A 427 -34.77 4.38 -38.94
N ASP A 428 -35.81 4.77 -39.67
CA ASP A 428 -37.18 4.31 -39.46
C ASP A 428 -37.48 3.06 -40.30
N PHE A 429 -38.33 2.18 -39.79
CA PHE A 429 -38.80 0.98 -40.45
C PHE A 429 -40.29 0.73 -40.17
N PHE A 430 -40.99 0.09 -41.11
CA PHE A 430 -42.41 -0.21 -40.93
C PHE A 430 -42.60 -1.47 -40.10
N VAL A 431 -43.32 -1.38 -38.98
CA VAL A 431 -43.57 -2.49 -38.04
C VAL A 431 -44.20 -3.72 -38.73
N LYS A 432 -45.12 -3.48 -39.67
CA LYS A 432 -45.82 -4.53 -40.44
C LYS A 432 -44.87 -5.45 -41.24
N ASP A 433 -43.68 -4.98 -41.59
CA ASP A 433 -42.74 -5.78 -42.39
C ASP A 433 -42.08 -6.88 -41.54
N PHE A 434 -42.11 -6.70 -40.21
CA PHE A 434 -41.49 -7.53 -39.18
C PHE A 434 -42.50 -8.40 -38.42
N GLU A 435 -43.80 -8.12 -38.55
CA GLU A 435 -44.87 -8.86 -37.89
C GLU A 435 -44.85 -10.36 -38.29
N GLY A 436 -44.69 -11.24 -37.30
CA GLY A 436 -44.64 -12.69 -37.51
C GLY A 436 -43.32 -13.25 -38.08
N LYS A 437 -42.26 -12.45 -38.16
CA LYS A 437 -40.92 -12.88 -38.62
C LYS A 437 -39.84 -12.57 -37.57
N THR A 438 -38.82 -13.42 -37.53
CA THR A 438 -37.59 -13.12 -36.80
C THR A 438 -36.68 -12.27 -37.69
N THR A 439 -36.24 -11.12 -37.19
CA THR A 439 -35.35 -10.21 -37.95
C THR A 439 -33.96 -10.19 -37.35
N THR A 440 -32.94 -10.21 -38.21
CA THR A 440 -31.54 -10.10 -37.80
C THR A 440 -31.05 -8.67 -37.96
N ILE A 441 -30.48 -8.11 -36.88
CA ILE A 441 -29.89 -6.76 -36.87
C ILE A 441 -28.39 -6.90 -36.57
N THR A 442 -27.56 -6.27 -37.40
CA THR A 442 -26.10 -6.26 -37.23
C THR A 442 -25.67 -5.09 -36.36
N LEU A 443 -24.85 -5.37 -35.35
CA LEU A 443 -24.28 -4.41 -34.42
C LEU A 443 -22.76 -4.37 -34.58
N GLN A 444 -22.16 -3.21 -34.28
CA GLN A 444 -20.71 -3.07 -34.12
C GLN A 444 -20.37 -2.97 -32.64
N LYS A 445 -19.19 -3.44 -32.24
CA LYS A 445 -18.75 -3.39 -30.85
C LYS A 445 -18.41 -1.94 -30.49
N ILE A 446 -18.98 -1.44 -29.40
CA ILE A 446 -18.59 -0.14 -28.83
C ILE A 446 -17.21 -0.33 -28.26
N VAL A 447 -16.24 0.40 -28.80
CA VAL A 447 -14.95 0.46 -28.16
C VAL A 447 -14.96 1.58 -27.13
N LYS A 448 -14.58 1.24 -25.90
CA LYS A 448 -14.40 2.21 -24.83
C LYS A 448 -12.92 2.46 -24.71
N ASP A 449 -12.51 3.72 -24.90
CA ASP A 449 -11.14 4.14 -24.66
C ASP A 449 -10.69 3.73 -23.26
N THR A 450 -9.50 3.17 -23.15
CA THR A 450 -8.84 2.86 -21.88
C THR A 450 -8.30 4.15 -21.28
N ILE A 451 -8.69 4.47 -20.04
CA ILE A 451 -8.13 5.63 -19.33
C ILE A 451 -6.86 5.18 -18.61
N ILE A 452 -5.74 5.83 -18.89
CA ILE A 452 -4.47 5.64 -18.19
C ILE A 452 -4.02 6.93 -17.52
N ASN A 453 -3.27 6.82 -16.42
CA ASN A 453 -2.59 7.96 -15.83
C ASN A 453 -1.13 7.99 -16.29
N VAL A 454 -0.67 9.10 -16.85
CA VAL A 454 0.72 9.22 -17.34
C VAL A 454 1.45 10.28 -16.54
N VAL A 455 2.66 9.94 -16.07
CA VAL A 455 3.61 10.85 -15.45
C VAL A 455 4.82 10.99 -16.38
N TYR A 456 5.06 12.19 -16.89
CA TYR A 456 6.24 12.49 -17.69
C TYR A 456 7.43 12.81 -16.79
N VAL A 457 8.58 12.23 -17.09
CA VAL A 457 9.85 12.51 -16.41
C VAL A 457 10.95 12.86 -17.42
N ASP A 458 11.94 13.65 -17.03
CA ASP A 458 13.16 13.83 -17.84
C ASP A 458 14.12 12.64 -17.67
N GLU A 459 15.24 12.65 -18.42
CA GLU A 459 16.30 11.63 -18.32
C GLU A 459 16.96 11.56 -16.92
N GLU A 460 16.77 12.58 -16.09
CA GLU A 460 17.32 12.71 -14.74
C GLU A 460 16.29 12.28 -13.66
N GLY A 461 15.06 11.96 -14.07
CA GLY A 461 13.97 11.50 -13.21
C GLY A 461 13.10 12.61 -12.61
N ASN A 462 13.25 13.87 -13.02
CA ASN A 462 12.41 14.97 -12.55
C ASN A 462 11.04 14.93 -13.25
N VAL A 463 9.97 15.15 -12.50
CA VAL A 463 8.59 15.16 -13.04
C VAL A 463 8.35 16.42 -13.87
N LEU A 464 8.00 16.23 -15.14
CA LEU A 464 7.71 17.27 -16.13
C LEU A 464 6.22 17.63 -16.22
N GLY A 465 5.37 16.81 -15.59
CA GLY A 465 3.91 16.94 -15.64
C GLY A 465 3.26 15.58 -15.86
N GLY A 466 1.95 15.56 -16.06
CA GLY A 466 1.19 14.33 -16.23
C GLY A 466 -0.31 14.58 -16.20
N GLY A 467 -1.08 13.53 -16.42
CA GLY A 467 -2.54 13.59 -16.42
C GLY A 467 -3.16 12.28 -16.89
N ASP A 468 -4.49 12.31 -17.03
CA ASP A 468 -5.25 11.17 -17.52
C ASP A 468 -5.37 11.25 -19.05
N PHE A 469 -5.09 10.13 -19.71
CA PHE A 469 -5.10 9.99 -21.16
C PHE A 469 -6.08 8.89 -21.56
N PHE A 470 -6.83 9.15 -22.62
CA PHE A 470 -7.66 8.15 -23.30
C PHE A 470 -6.79 7.53 -24.41
N VAL A 471 -6.58 6.22 -24.32
CA VAL A 471 -5.73 5.43 -25.22
C VAL A 471 -6.43 4.12 -25.56
N ASP A 472 -5.88 3.32 -26.48
CA ASP A 472 -6.44 2.01 -26.85
C ASP A 472 -7.92 2.10 -27.31
N PRO A 473 -8.19 2.84 -28.40
CA PRO A 473 -9.53 3.03 -28.95
C PRO A 473 -10.08 1.81 -29.70
N ASP A 474 -9.34 0.70 -29.80
CA ASP A 474 -9.79 -0.61 -30.30
C ASP A 474 -9.96 -1.68 -29.20
N GLY A 475 -9.51 -1.38 -27.97
CA GLY A 475 -9.80 -2.15 -26.76
C GLY A 475 -9.06 -3.49 -26.73
N ASP A 476 -7.88 -3.55 -27.34
CA ASP A 476 -7.02 -4.72 -27.39
C ASP A 476 -5.96 -4.74 -26.27
N GLY A 477 -5.92 -3.67 -25.47
CA GLY A 477 -4.99 -3.50 -24.35
C GLY A 477 -3.61 -2.98 -24.77
N ILE A 478 -3.48 -2.44 -25.99
CA ILE A 478 -2.24 -1.93 -26.56
C ILE A 478 -2.44 -0.48 -27.00
N ALA A 479 -1.63 0.43 -26.49
CA ALA A 479 -1.60 1.83 -26.91
C ALA A 479 -0.29 2.18 -27.59
N ASN A 480 -0.28 3.18 -28.49
CA ASN A 480 0.96 3.69 -29.06
C ASN A 480 1.46 4.94 -28.30
N TYR A 481 2.77 5.05 -28.05
CA TYR A 481 3.33 6.24 -27.39
C TYR A 481 3.04 7.55 -28.13
N SER A 482 2.83 7.51 -29.45
CA SER A 482 2.51 8.69 -30.27
C SER A 482 1.10 9.24 -30.04
N GLU A 483 0.22 8.48 -29.38
CA GLU A 483 -1.13 8.91 -28.99
C GLU A 483 -1.12 9.84 -27.77
N LEU A 484 0.01 9.88 -27.05
CA LEU A 484 0.18 10.72 -25.89
C LEU A 484 0.48 12.17 -26.30
N THR A 485 -0.28 13.11 -25.75
CA THR A 485 0.01 14.54 -25.93
C THR A 485 1.21 14.93 -25.07
N LEU A 486 2.31 15.34 -25.71
CA LEU A 486 3.57 15.67 -25.04
C LEU A 486 3.63 17.13 -24.54
N PRO A 487 4.35 17.40 -23.43
CA PRO A 487 4.69 18.75 -22.99
C PRO A 487 5.50 19.52 -24.04
N VAL A 488 5.24 20.84 -24.15
CA VAL A 488 5.96 21.72 -25.07
C VAL A 488 7.46 21.76 -24.73
N GLY A 489 8.30 21.61 -25.76
CA GLY A 489 9.77 21.66 -25.62
C GLY A 489 10.44 20.31 -25.33
N TYR A 490 9.67 19.22 -25.31
CA TYR A 490 10.16 17.86 -25.08
C TYR A 490 9.74 16.91 -26.22
N GLU A 491 10.54 15.87 -26.46
CA GLU A 491 10.23 14.78 -27.40
C GLU A 491 10.31 13.41 -26.71
N LEU A 492 9.56 12.45 -27.23
CA LEU A 492 9.58 11.06 -26.77
C LEU A 492 10.94 10.42 -27.02
N ILE A 493 11.47 9.73 -26.01
CA ILE A 493 12.68 8.92 -26.15
C ILE A 493 12.34 7.52 -26.70
N THR A 494 11.15 7.03 -26.37
CA THR A 494 10.65 5.70 -26.74
C THR A 494 9.50 5.82 -27.73
N THR A 495 9.54 5.03 -28.80
CA THR A 495 8.49 4.95 -29.81
C THR A 495 7.95 3.53 -29.90
N GLY A 496 6.69 3.38 -30.28
CA GLY A 496 6.05 2.08 -30.50
C GLY A 496 4.88 1.84 -29.56
N ASP A 497 4.49 0.57 -29.47
CA ASP A 497 3.31 0.12 -28.75
C ASP A 497 3.68 -0.29 -27.30
N PHE A 498 2.75 -0.08 -26.37
CA PHE A 498 2.88 -0.48 -24.97
C PHE A 498 1.55 -1.00 -24.44
N PHE A 499 1.62 -1.95 -23.50
CA PHE A 499 0.42 -2.52 -22.90
C PHE A 499 -0.19 -1.54 -21.91
N VAL A 500 -1.52 -1.42 -21.97
CA VAL A 500 -2.29 -0.53 -21.13
C VAL A 500 -3.37 -1.27 -20.37
N GLU A 501 -3.64 -0.78 -19.16
CA GLU A 501 -4.65 -1.30 -18.24
C GLU A 501 -5.45 -0.10 -17.72
N ASN A 502 -6.77 -0.24 -17.68
CA ASN A 502 -7.66 0.85 -17.28
C ASN A 502 -7.42 1.27 -15.82
N GLY A 503 -7.11 2.54 -15.61
CA GLY A 503 -6.79 3.15 -14.32
C GLY A 503 -5.34 2.95 -13.84
N ALA A 504 -4.48 2.27 -14.61
CA ALA A 504 -3.08 2.09 -14.26
C ALA A 504 -2.25 3.36 -14.53
N SER A 505 -1.16 3.52 -13.78
CA SER A 505 -0.24 4.66 -13.89
C SER A 505 1.07 4.25 -14.58
N TYR A 506 1.50 5.05 -15.55
CA TYR A 506 2.67 4.81 -16.40
C TYR A 506 3.63 5.99 -16.34
N THR A 507 4.92 5.71 -16.17
CA THR A 507 5.97 6.74 -16.20
C THR A 507 6.66 6.75 -17.56
N ILE A 508 6.65 7.91 -18.23
CA ILE A 508 7.19 8.09 -19.58
C ILE A 508 8.35 9.07 -19.57
N THR A 509 9.51 8.62 -20.03
CA THR A 509 10.71 9.46 -20.09
C THR A 509 10.76 10.27 -21.39
N LEU A 510 10.93 11.58 -21.26
CA LEU A 510 11.06 12.53 -22.37
C LEU A 510 12.44 13.19 -22.35
N ARG A 511 12.89 13.67 -23.51
CA ARG A 511 14.12 14.47 -23.63
C ARG A 511 13.80 15.88 -24.11
N ALA A 512 14.56 16.87 -23.66
CA ALA A 512 14.37 18.25 -24.10
C ALA A 512 14.84 18.44 -25.55
N ILE A 513 14.02 19.12 -26.35
CA ILE A 513 14.37 19.45 -27.75
C ILE A 513 15.46 20.53 -27.71
N THR A 514 16.68 20.17 -28.14
CA THR A 514 17.80 21.12 -28.22
C THR A 514 17.88 21.69 -29.64
N THR A 515 17.44 22.93 -29.84
CA THR A 515 17.56 23.61 -31.13
C THR A 515 18.95 24.21 -31.25
N GLU A 516 19.86 23.57 -32.00
CA GLU A 516 21.13 24.21 -32.37
C GLU A 516 20.87 25.30 -33.42
N GLU A 517 21.03 26.58 -33.06
CA GLU A 517 20.90 27.70 -34.00
C GLU A 517 22.12 27.79 -34.92
N GLU A 518 21.93 27.63 -36.24
CA GLU A 518 22.99 27.79 -37.25
C GLU A 518 23.53 29.23 -37.26
N THR A 519 24.80 29.41 -36.91
CA THR A 519 25.50 30.71 -37.05
C THR A 519 26.19 30.83 -38.42
N LYS A 520 26.08 32.00 -39.08
CA LYS A 520 26.62 32.28 -40.43
C LYS A 520 27.50 33.53 -40.41
N ALA A 521 28.47 33.64 -41.33
CA ALA A 521 29.35 34.82 -41.45
C ALA A 521 28.68 35.95 -42.24
N ALA A 522 29.03 37.21 -41.98
CA ALA A 522 28.63 38.36 -42.80
C ALA A 522 29.61 38.52 -43.97
N THR A 523 29.14 38.98 -45.13
CA THR A 523 29.98 39.17 -46.33
C THR A 523 29.83 40.58 -46.91
N LEU A 524 30.95 41.24 -47.24
CA LEU A 524 31.00 42.57 -47.86
C LEU A 524 31.75 42.50 -49.19
N ASN A 525 31.10 42.89 -50.27
CA ASN A 525 31.71 43.08 -51.58
C ASN A 525 32.02 44.56 -51.80
N VAL A 526 33.27 44.90 -52.06
CA VAL A 526 33.70 46.27 -52.33
C VAL A 526 34.05 46.38 -53.81
N LYS A 527 33.41 47.32 -54.51
CA LYS A 527 33.67 47.60 -55.93
C LYS A 527 34.14 49.02 -56.12
N VAL A 528 35.16 49.21 -56.93
CA VAL A 528 35.57 50.55 -57.40
C VAL A 528 35.08 50.71 -58.82
N VAL A 529 34.33 51.78 -59.09
CA VAL A 529 33.60 51.99 -60.35
C VAL A 529 34.00 53.33 -60.95
N ASP A 530 34.34 53.36 -62.24
CA ASP A 530 34.54 54.62 -62.95
C ASP A 530 33.19 55.36 -63.07
N TYR A 531 33.15 56.63 -62.70
CA TYR A 531 31.89 57.35 -62.64
C TYR A 531 31.32 57.74 -63.99
N ASP A 532 32.18 58.08 -64.94
CA ASP A 532 31.76 58.54 -66.26
C ASP A 532 31.27 57.37 -67.12
N SER A 533 31.98 56.24 -67.11
CA SER A 533 31.64 55.04 -67.90
C SER A 533 30.78 54.02 -67.15
N ARG A 534 30.72 54.09 -65.81
CA ARG A 534 30.10 53.08 -64.92
C ARG A 534 30.74 51.69 -65.00
N GLU A 535 31.95 51.58 -65.54
CA GLU A 535 32.70 50.32 -65.57
C GLU A 535 33.30 50.00 -64.19
N VAL A 536 33.18 48.75 -63.75
CA VAL A 536 33.81 48.27 -62.51
C VAL A 536 35.30 48.07 -62.78
N LEU A 537 36.13 48.89 -62.14
CA LEU A 537 37.58 48.86 -62.30
C LEU A 537 38.26 47.83 -61.37
N SER A 538 37.69 47.60 -60.19
CA SER A 538 38.13 46.53 -59.27
C SER A 538 36.97 46.05 -58.39
N ALA A 539 37.06 44.79 -57.93
CA ALA A 539 36.09 44.20 -57.01
C ALA A 539 36.78 43.20 -56.08
N GLU A 540 36.54 43.32 -54.77
CA GLU A 540 37.06 42.42 -53.73
C GLU A 540 35.93 42.02 -52.76
N THR A 541 36.07 40.85 -52.12
CA THR A 541 35.08 40.31 -51.17
C THR A 541 35.76 40.03 -49.84
N PHE A 542 35.13 40.48 -48.76
CA PHE A 542 35.57 40.33 -47.37
C PHE A 542 34.50 39.59 -46.56
N THR A 543 34.90 38.73 -45.63
CA THR A 543 33.99 37.97 -44.75
C THR A 543 34.37 38.18 -43.29
N SER A 544 33.37 38.28 -42.41
CA SER A 544 33.60 38.44 -40.96
C SER A 544 34.39 37.27 -40.38
N ALA A 545 35.27 37.54 -39.42
CA ALA A 545 36.03 36.51 -38.73
C ALA A 545 35.12 35.62 -37.84
N ASP A 546 34.13 36.25 -37.21
CA ASP A 546 33.14 35.57 -36.37
C ASP A 546 31.90 35.15 -37.18
N LYS A 547 31.14 34.18 -36.63
CA LYS A 547 29.82 33.78 -37.13
C LYS A 547 28.76 34.14 -36.10
N GLY A 548 27.63 34.66 -36.57
CA GLY A 548 26.52 35.07 -35.71
C GLY A 548 25.16 34.69 -36.30
N GLN A 549 24.10 35.03 -35.58
CA GLN A 549 22.72 34.82 -36.01
C GLN A 549 22.31 35.91 -37.01
N ALA A 550 21.36 35.59 -37.89
CA ALA A 550 21.01 36.46 -39.03
C ALA A 550 20.43 37.84 -38.64
N ASP A 551 19.95 37.98 -37.41
CA ASP A 551 19.45 39.23 -36.83
C ASP A 551 20.53 40.09 -36.15
N GLN A 552 21.74 39.54 -35.98
CA GLN A 552 22.91 40.24 -35.45
C GLN A 552 23.74 40.86 -36.59
N THR A 553 24.46 41.93 -36.25
CA THR A 553 25.30 42.68 -37.19
C THR A 553 26.78 42.49 -36.92
N TYR A 554 27.57 42.54 -37.98
CA TYR A 554 29.02 42.68 -37.95
C TYR A 554 29.42 43.99 -38.65
N THR A 555 30.31 44.75 -38.05
CA THR A 555 30.82 46.01 -38.63
C THR A 555 32.23 45.78 -39.15
N PHE A 556 32.38 45.86 -40.48
CA PHE A 556 33.67 45.85 -41.16
C PHE A 556 34.35 47.20 -40.98
N VAL A 557 35.48 47.24 -40.28
CA VAL A 557 36.24 48.45 -40.01
C VAL A 557 37.18 48.77 -41.18
N TYR A 558 37.14 50.00 -41.69
CA TYR A 558 38.00 50.40 -42.81
C TYR A 558 39.47 50.49 -42.39
N GLY A 559 40.34 49.84 -43.16
CA GLY A 559 41.78 49.75 -42.88
C GLY A 559 42.18 48.56 -42.01
N GLU A 560 41.23 47.92 -41.31
CA GLU A 560 41.45 46.68 -40.55
C GLU A 560 40.83 45.47 -41.24
N ASP A 561 39.51 45.47 -41.45
CA ASP A 561 38.77 44.33 -42.01
C ASP A 561 38.64 44.40 -43.53
N TYR A 562 38.62 45.61 -44.08
CA TYR A 562 38.55 45.83 -45.52
C TYR A 562 39.27 47.11 -45.95
N GLN A 563 39.68 47.17 -47.21
CA GLN A 563 40.35 48.34 -47.79
C GLN A 563 39.84 48.60 -49.21
N VAL A 564 39.95 49.85 -49.68
CA VAL A 564 39.50 50.26 -51.01
C VAL A 564 40.74 50.56 -51.87
N ASN A 565 41.07 49.61 -52.73
CA ASN A 565 42.22 49.72 -53.62
C ASN A 565 41.85 50.51 -54.89
N ILE A 566 42.17 51.81 -54.93
CA ILE A 566 41.91 52.66 -56.09
C ILE A 566 42.94 52.37 -57.20
N PRO A 567 42.50 52.02 -58.43
CA PRO A 567 43.41 51.77 -59.53
C PRO A 567 44.23 53.03 -59.92
N LYS A 568 45.50 52.82 -60.28
CA LYS A 568 46.44 53.90 -60.65
C LYS A 568 45.91 54.74 -61.83
N GLY A 569 45.88 56.06 -61.67
CA GLY A 569 45.36 57.01 -62.67
C GLY A 569 43.91 57.47 -62.42
N TYR A 570 43.29 57.01 -61.33
CA TYR A 570 41.96 57.41 -60.88
C TYR A 570 42.01 58.03 -59.48
N LYS A 571 41.07 58.93 -59.18
CA LYS A 571 40.86 59.51 -57.85
C LYS A 571 39.40 59.44 -57.44
N LEU A 572 39.12 59.35 -56.13
CA LEU A 572 37.74 59.38 -55.61
C LEU A 572 37.07 60.73 -55.90
N ILE A 573 35.76 60.71 -56.16
CA ILE A 573 35.05 61.86 -56.76
C ILE A 573 34.60 62.92 -55.76
N LYS A 574 34.63 62.63 -54.45
CA LYS A 574 34.43 63.60 -53.36
C LYS A 574 35.18 63.12 -52.13
N ASP A 575 35.49 64.06 -51.22
CA ASP A 575 36.16 63.90 -49.92
C ASP A 575 35.37 63.04 -48.90
N VAL A 576 34.79 61.93 -49.35
CA VAL A 576 34.18 60.92 -48.50
C VAL A 576 35.23 59.83 -48.35
N GLU A 577 36.00 59.92 -47.27
CA GLU A 577 36.88 58.82 -46.87
C GLU A 577 36.02 57.58 -46.61
N PRO A 578 36.47 56.38 -47.01
CA PRO A 578 35.74 55.15 -46.70
C PRO A 578 35.58 55.02 -45.18
N ALA A 579 34.37 54.66 -44.74
CA ALA A 579 34.00 54.52 -43.34
C ALA A 579 33.58 53.08 -43.03
N ASP A 580 33.43 52.75 -41.75
CA ASP A 580 33.05 51.40 -41.34
C ASP A 580 31.66 51.00 -41.86
N ILE A 581 31.51 49.73 -42.22
CA ILE A 581 30.33 49.21 -42.91
C ILE A 581 29.71 48.06 -42.09
N THR A 582 28.46 48.24 -41.66
CA THR A 582 27.72 47.22 -40.91
C THR A 582 26.89 46.32 -41.83
N VAL A 583 27.06 45.00 -41.70
CA VAL A 583 26.34 43.96 -42.45
C VAL A 583 25.79 42.91 -41.49
N ASN A 584 24.57 42.43 -41.71
CA ASN A 584 24.01 41.34 -40.92
C ASN A 584 24.73 40.01 -41.19
N TYR A 585 24.90 39.18 -40.17
CA TYR A 585 25.43 37.83 -40.33
C TYR A 585 24.57 36.99 -41.29
N GLY A 586 25.19 36.15 -42.10
CA GLY A 586 24.52 35.37 -43.16
C GLY A 586 24.07 36.19 -44.38
N SER A 587 24.24 37.51 -44.38
CA SER A 587 23.90 38.39 -45.51
C SER A 587 25.14 38.85 -46.28
N THR A 588 24.95 39.24 -47.54
CA THR A 588 25.99 39.85 -48.38
C THR A 588 25.59 41.26 -48.78
N MET A 589 26.43 42.25 -48.51
CA MET A 589 26.24 43.64 -48.96
C MET A 589 27.29 44.03 -50.01
N THR A 590 26.95 44.93 -50.93
CA THR A 590 27.90 45.47 -51.91
C THR A 590 28.03 46.99 -51.73
N ALA A 591 29.26 47.47 -51.52
CA ALA A 591 29.60 48.88 -51.44
C ALA A 591 30.36 49.31 -52.71
N GLU A 592 29.90 50.38 -53.36
CA GLU A 592 30.52 50.91 -54.58
C GLU A 592 31.19 52.26 -54.31
N PHE A 593 32.47 52.36 -54.67
CA PHE A 593 33.27 53.57 -54.56
C PHE A 593 33.54 54.12 -55.95
N TYR A 594 33.05 55.34 -56.21
CA TYR A 594 33.15 55.94 -57.54
C TYR A 594 34.41 56.80 -57.69
N VAL A 595 35.13 56.56 -58.79
CA VAL A 595 36.39 57.24 -59.11
C VAL A 595 36.34 57.88 -60.52
N THR A 596 37.05 58.98 -60.72
CA THR A 596 37.23 59.61 -62.04
C THR A 596 38.69 59.56 -62.45
N LYS A 597 38.93 59.56 -63.77
CA LYS A 597 40.29 59.68 -64.31
C LYS A 597 40.91 61.00 -63.86
N ASP A 598 42.11 60.93 -63.33
CA ASP A 598 42.84 62.10 -62.88
C ASP A 598 43.42 62.85 -64.10
N GLU A 599 42.64 63.75 -64.69
CA GLU A 599 43.09 64.62 -65.80
C GLU A 599 43.99 65.73 -65.25
N GLY A 600 45.30 65.49 -65.23
CA GLY A 600 46.29 66.44 -64.75
C GLY A 600 46.40 67.70 -65.63
N THR A 601 45.96 68.85 -65.13
CA THR A 601 46.50 70.16 -65.55
C THR A 601 47.88 70.35 -64.94
N GLY A 602 48.83 70.80 -65.75
CA GLY A 602 50.24 70.90 -65.39
C GLY A 602 50.57 71.72 -64.14
N ASN A 603 51.54 71.16 -63.41
CA ASN A 603 52.60 71.81 -62.64
C ASN A 603 52.24 72.69 -61.43
N THR A 604 52.20 72.07 -60.25
CA THR A 604 53.12 72.41 -59.14
C THR A 604 53.58 71.11 -58.48
N GLY A 605 54.89 71.01 -58.17
CA GLY A 605 55.54 69.82 -57.58
C GLY A 605 54.88 69.32 -56.29
N SER A 606 55.17 68.10 -55.83
CA SER A 606 56.50 67.48 -55.78
C SER A 606 56.37 65.96 -55.56
N THR A 607 57.33 65.21 -56.10
CA THR A 607 57.97 63.95 -55.59
C THR A 607 57.06 62.84 -55.01
N GLU A 608 57.20 61.55 -55.37
CA GLU A 608 58.44 60.80 -55.53
C GLU A 608 58.18 59.40 -56.14
N GLU A 609 59.20 58.93 -56.84
CA GLU A 609 59.65 57.58 -57.24
C GLU A 609 58.82 56.31 -56.97
N GLY A 610 58.80 55.40 -57.98
CA GLY A 610 58.70 53.96 -57.72
C GLY A 610 58.13 53.10 -58.86
N ASN A 611 59.00 52.41 -59.61
CA ASN A 611 58.78 51.48 -60.73
C ASN A 611 57.81 50.31 -60.42
N LYS A 612 56.92 49.79 -61.27
CA LYS A 612 56.95 49.25 -62.65
C LYS A 612 57.74 47.94 -62.88
N GLU A 613 56.95 46.89 -63.20
CA GLU A 613 57.09 45.84 -64.23
C GLU A 613 58.47 45.17 -64.45
N ASP A 614 58.52 43.83 -64.54
CA ASP A 614 58.23 43.10 -65.79
C ASP A 614 58.48 41.57 -65.68
N SER A 615 57.70 40.84 -66.49
CA SER A 615 58.05 39.65 -67.30
C SER A 615 58.05 38.20 -66.74
N SER A 616 57.02 37.48 -67.20
CA SER A 616 57.07 36.31 -68.12
C SER A 616 57.29 34.86 -67.62
N LYS A 617 56.32 34.00 -68.03
CA LYS A 617 56.39 32.62 -68.62
C LYS A 617 57.05 31.48 -67.80
N THR A 618 56.65 30.19 -67.83
CA THR A 618 55.97 29.31 -68.82
C THR A 618 55.55 27.96 -68.18
N ASP A 619 54.53 27.33 -68.79
CA ASP A 619 54.31 25.91 -69.19
C ASP A 619 54.49 24.71 -68.24
N GLY A 620 53.56 23.74 -68.39
CA GLY A 620 53.86 22.30 -68.27
C GLY A 620 52.71 21.42 -67.76
N VAL A 621 52.32 20.43 -68.56
CA VAL A 621 51.12 19.56 -68.50
C VAL A 621 51.40 18.25 -67.73
N ASP A 622 50.39 17.65 -67.05
CA ASP A 622 49.85 16.28 -67.32
C ASP A 622 49.24 15.52 -66.11
N THR A 623 48.08 14.88 -66.37
CA THR A 623 47.31 13.82 -65.63
C THR A 623 46.95 14.04 -64.14
N GLY A 624 45.80 13.65 -63.56
CA GLY A 624 44.70 12.77 -63.95
C GLY A 624 44.36 11.78 -62.81
N VAL A 625 43.07 11.76 -62.42
CA VAL A 625 42.25 10.59 -61.97
C VAL A 625 42.16 10.18 -60.47
N ALA A 626 40.91 9.82 -60.10
CA ALA A 626 40.37 8.91 -59.06
C ALA A 626 40.18 9.48 -57.62
N THR A 627 38.97 9.66 -57.07
CA THR A 627 37.76 8.80 -56.83
C THR A 627 37.83 7.97 -55.53
N ALA A 628 36.69 8.03 -54.82
CA ALA A 628 36.16 7.16 -53.75
C ALA A 628 36.75 7.35 -52.34
N LEU A 629 36.04 7.23 -51.21
CA LEU A 629 34.69 6.84 -50.75
C LEU A 629 34.98 6.05 -49.43
N SER A 630 34.01 5.99 -48.52
CA SER A 630 33.98 5.28 -47.23
C SER A 630 34.63 6.04 -46.07
N ALA A 631 33.90 6.51 -45.06
CA ALA A 631 32.92 5.89 -44.15
C ALA A 631 33.56 5.28 -42.89
N SER A 632 33.01 5.76 -41.78
CA SER A 632 32.67 5.03 -40.55
C SER A 632 33.67 5.00 -39.39
N MET A 633 33.00 5.02 -38.22
CA MET A 633 33.38 4.52 -36.90
C MET A 633 33.99 5.51 -35.91
N ALA A 634 33.07 6.06 -35.09
CA ALA A 634 32.86 5.67 -33.69
C ALA A 634 34.04 5.71 -32.72
N GLY A 635 33.78 6.26 -31.53
CA GLY A 635 34.50 5.82 -30.33
C GLY A 635 34.67 6.89 -29.26
N VAL A 636 33.62 7.07 -28.48
CA VAL A 636 33.58 7.44 -27.04
C VAL A 636 34.89 7.18 -26.28
N ALA A 637 35.35 8.15 -25.48
CA ALA A 637 35.45 8.04 -24.01
C ALA A 637 36.37 9.10 -23.37
N ALA A 638 35.77 9.84 -22.43
CA ALA A 638 36.24 10.17 -21.09
C ALA A 638 37.72 10.57 -20.86
N SER A 639 37.93 11.75 -20.27
CA SER A 639 38.22 11.91 -18.83
C SER A 639 38.70 13.34 -18.55
N GLY A 640 38.25 13.87 -17.41
CA GLY A 640 38.35 15.30 -17.11
C GLY A 640 39.67 15.76 -16.51
N ILE A 641 39.65 17.03 -16.11
CA ILE A 641 40.18 17.60 -14.86
C ILE A 641 39.68 19.05 -14.84
N GLY A 642 38.97 19.41 -13.78
CA GLY A 642 38.49 20.78 -13.59
C GLY A 642 39.61 21.74 -13.19
N ILE A 643 39.31 23.04 -13.27
CA ILE A 643 39.76 24.10 -12.35
C ILE A 643 38.86 25.33 -12.57
N LEU A 644 38.05 25.61 -11.54
CA LEU A 644 37.92 26.87 -10.82
C LEU A 644 37.64 28.20 -11.55
N GLY A 645 36.45 28.75 -11.23
CA GLY A 645 36.35 30.11 -10.69
C GLY A 645 35.64 31.16 -11.56
N LEU A 646 34.44 31.58 -11.17
CA LEU A 646 34.19 32.83 -10.42
C LEU A 646 32.72 33.25 -10.45
N LEU A 647 32.11 33.27 -9.26
CA LEU A 647 30.84 33.93 -8.97
C LEU A 647 30.87 35.42 -9.35
N ARG A 648 29.81 35.89 -10.03
CA ARG A 648 29.32 37.27 -9.85
C ARG A 648 27.80 37.33 -9.72
N LYS A 649 27.39 37.32 -8.45
CA LYS A 649 26.20 37.89 -7.82
C LYS A 649 25.53 39.02 -8.64
N LYS A 650 24.37 38.74 -9.25
CA LYS A 650 23.48 39.78 -9.78
C LYS A 650 22.52 40.22 -8.68
N ARG A 651 22.45 41.54 -8.53
CA ARG A 651 21.82 42.27 -7.43
C ARG A 651 20.41 42.65 -7.88
N ASN A 652 19.39 42.13 -7.20
CA ASN A 652 17.99 42.55 -7.41
C ASN A 652 17.85 44.05 -7.17
N LYS A 653 17.16 44.71 -8.11
CA LYS A 653 16.55 46.02 -7.91
C LYS A 653 15.19 46.01 -8.61
N LYS A 654 14.18 46.21 -7.76
CA LYS A 654 12.75 46.37 -7.98
C LYS A 654 11.97 45.10 -8.27
#